data_AF-A0A7S0ZES6-F1
#
_entry.id   AF-A0A7S0ZES6-F1
#
_cell.length_a   1.000
_cell.length_b   1.000
_cell.length_c   1.000
_cell.angle_alpha   90.00
_cell.angle_beta   90.00
_cell.angle_gamma   90.00
#
_symmetry.space_group_name_H-M   'P 1'
#
loop_
_entity.id
_entity.type
_entity.pdbx_description
1 polymer ?
#
loop_
_entity_poly.entity_id
_entity_poly.type
_entity_poly.pdbx_seq_one_letter_code
_entity_poly.pdbx_strand_id
1 'polypeptide(L)'
;MKLSVKLNSSPVVRWAMLPASKKLRDESWMPPPCGWITCPDVSSDAGSGAWETVMKEEDEINGNRKYYCYSVQVHFPNTALDFGAFTCAIRSFDSAQWWKPNSNAFDYIKSKNVVLPFSKSVAVSDHSHKEREEHVLDSSSSATTTEESYVDQFKPTFSSDQKIDVGHLFESIKSVEERASETNYFERKWRRDLDLSRVCDVETWLNDKESSACRSLMHRYNLGSDVMHSKVLADGSRLTDTYQGNLLVLYVWLRLTALRELVWNKNYNVKPREISSAQRKLMGSLEEAMRRAPVEAFSFVRLVMSTLGTAAESDAGQRIRDEILRVQRETGLRGGMFEQWHQKLHNNASPDDIVICEAILEYAETAPQMDIQAYWSHLEKNGITSKTLLSYDRAIRDAPEFSASRARVVIEQLTAYLKTLKAVFSGADLECAVNRVLGYEAPLLKGNRIKVEPIQEVLRDRQLVAQLQELVHVRSLSKETRRLDEDSRVEVAMKVANAIIDCRTRIQGFCMFEDRCARWIDVVSLDLALEQSFRVVTEEIVPLLDHQDQKDSTGMHKDMLLSFVQVSIENVILSTSPNDEFLVCLRQFRAALKTLKASKDSQKDWALRVDATIQRLYLALGVESQFWMGVLTPLCARFGDSLGCDSTVSRQIPEETIRSGSASALGQLLPKLVKRTRKLADLGPWQLVSMGQDSFTGTLAYMEELNFISDDNSSTHSDQQCDSILLVDSLSGEADIPAHVGALLTLTSVDMLSHVSVRARNESKVLATCFDLELFENLKHHVGRSCTIQINASRDLHIKIH
;
A
#
# COMPACT_ATOMS: atom_id res chain seq x y z
N MET A 1 -31.57 -29.73 -32.79
CA MET A 1 -32.40 -29.44 -31.60
C MET A 1 -33.65 -28.71 -32.05
N LYS A 2 -34.84 -29.09 -31.55
CA LYS A 2 -36.11 -28.37 -31.79
C LYS A 2 -36.67 -27.92 -30.45
N LEU A 3 -36.95 -26.62 -30.33
CA LEU A 3 -37.46 -26.00 -29.11
C LEU A 3 -38.81 -25.33 -29.39
N SER A 4 -39.81 -25.56 -28.53
CA SER A 4 -41.10 -24.88 -28.59
C SER A 4 -41.23 -23.96 -27.37
N VAL A 5 -41.05 -22.65 -27.54
CA VAL A 5 -41.20 -21.67 -26.46
C VAL A 5 -41.86 -20.41 -26.99
N LYS A 6 -42.79 -19.85 -26.20
CA LYS A 6 -43.46 -18.58 -26.48
C LYS A 6 -42.57 -17.46 -25.94
N LEU A 7 -41.76 -16.84 -26.79
CA LEU A 7 -40.83 -15.77 -26.40
C LEU A 7 -41.15 -14.45 -27.10
N ASN A 8 -40.89 -13.34 -26.39
CA ASN A 8 -40.97 -11.98 -26.95
C ASN A 8 -39.72 -11.61 -27.77
N SER A 9 -38.67 -12.43 -27.76
CA SER A 9 -37.40 -12.24 -28.47
C SER A 9 -36.85 -13.57 -28.99
N SER A 10 -36.15 -13.56 -30.14
CA SER A 10 -35.53 -14.76 -30.71
C SER A 10 -34.50 -15.39 -29.75
N PRO A 11 -34.60 -16.70 -29.44
CA PRO A 11 -33.64 -17.37 -28.57
C PRO A 11 -32.28 -17.57 -29.27
N VAL A 12 -31.22 -17.63 -28.46
CA VAL A 12 -29.84 -17.89 -28.89
C VAL A 12 -29.32 -19.16 -28.21
N VAL A 13 -28.60 -19.99 -28.95
CA VAL A 13 -27.88 -21.14 -28.39
C VAL A 13 -26.44 -20.75 -28.13
N ARG A 14 -26.00 -20.82 -26.88
CA ARG A 14 -24.60 -20.73 -26.50
C ARG A 14 -24.01 -22.14 -26.42
N TRP A 15 -22.87 -22.38 -27.05
CA TRP A 15 -22.28 -23.71 -27.17
C TRP A 15 -20.75 -23.67 -27.14
N ALA A 16 -20.13 -24.80 -26.77
CA ALA A 16 -18.68 -24.93 -26.66
C ALA A 16 -18.21 -26.39 -26.79
N MET A 17 -16.91 -26.56 -27.08
CA MET A 17 -16.22 -27.85 -27.07
C MET A 17 -15.47 -28.07 -25.75
N LEU A 18 -15.39 -29.32 -25.29
CA LEU A 18 -14.66 -29.72 -24.08
C LEU A 18 -13.51 -30.68 -24.40
N PRO A 19 -12.39 -30.65 -23.64
CA PRO A 19 -11.26 -31.56 -23.83
C PRO A 19 -11.57 -33.01 -23.46
N ALA A 20 -10.82 -33.97 -24.04
CA ALA A 20 -11.00 -35.41 -23.85
C ALA A 20 -10.52 -35.97 -22.49
N SER A 21 -9.65 -35.26 -21.77
CA SER A 21 -9.03 -35.76 -20.55
C SER A 21 -9.93 -35.65 -19.32
N LYS A 22 -10.10 -36.77 -18.61
CA LYS A 22 -10.87 -36.87 -17.36
C LYS A 22 -10.18 -36.14 -16.20
N LYS A 23 -10.28 -34.81 -16.12
CA LYS A 23 -10.20 -34.03 -14.87
C LYS A 23 -11.17 -32.85 -14.96
N LEU A 24 -12.39 -33.05 -14.45
CA LEU A 24 -13.47 -32.04 -14.29
C LEU A 24 -13.11 -30.97 -13.22
N ARG A 25 -11.92 -30.35 -13.32
CA ARG A 25 -11.52 -29.23 -12.44
C ARG A 25 -10.89 -28.04 -13.17
N ASP A 26 -10.51 -28.18 -14.43
CA ASP A 26 -10.17 -27.06 -15.31
C ASP A 26 -11.24 -26.91 -16.40
N GLU A 27 -12.27 -26.12 -16.12
CA GLU A 27 -13.42 -25.86 -17.01
C GLU A 27 -13.11 -24.83 -18.11
N SER A 28 -11.96 -24.90 -18.78
CA SER A 28 -11.70 -24.02 -19.93
C SER A 28 -12.40 -24.58 -21.17
N TRP A 29 -13.44 -23.89 -21.66
CA TRP A 29 -14.04 -24.19 -22.96
C TRP A 29 -13.02 -24.02 -24.08
N MET A 30 -13.07 -24.89 -25.07
CA MET A 30 -12.17 -24.85 -26.21
C MET A 30 -12.88 -24.28 -27.44
N PRO A 31 -12.16 -23.52 -28.29
CA PRO A 31 -12.71 -23.08 -29.57
C PRO A 31 -13.05 -24.29 -30.45
N PRO A 32 -14.05 -24.16 -31.34
CA PRO A 32 -14.44 -25.23 -32.26
C PRO A 32 -13.32 -25.56 -33.26
N PRO A 33 -13.14 -26.83 -33.64
CA PRO A 33 -12.11 -27.25 -34.59
C PRO A 33 -12.42 -26.75 -36.00
N CYS A 34 -11.42 -26.64 -36.89
CA CYS A 34 -11.64 -26.20 -38.26
C CYS A 34 -12.69 -27.08 -39.00
N GLY A 35 -13.58 -26.44 -39.78
CA GLY A 35 -14.62 -27.15 -40.56
C GLY A 35 -15.97 -27.36 -39.88
N TRP A 36 -16.33 -26.53 -38.90
CA TRP A 36 -17.66 -26.50 -38.29
C TRP A 36 -18.62 -25.56 -39.03
N ILE A 37 -19.92 -25.88 -38.98
CA ILE A 37 -21.01 -25.11 -39.59
C ILE A 37 -22.21 -25.15 -38.63
N THR A 38 -22.91 -24.03 -38.47
CA THR A 38 -24.20 -23.97 -37.76
C THR A 38 -25.36 -23.79 -38.74
N CYS A 39 -26.56 -24.17 -38.33
CA CYS A 39 -27.80 -23.78 -39.01
C CYS A 39 -28.71 -23.10 -37.97
N PRO A 40 -28.99 -21.79 -38.12
CA PRO A 40 -28.45 -20.84 -39.13
C PRO A 40 -26.92 -20.73 -39.18
N ASP A 41 -26.38 -20.35 -40.33
CA ASP A 41 -24.95 -20.17 -40.62
C ASP A 41 -24.34 -18.90 -40.00
N VAL A 42 -25.04 -18.30 -39.04
CA VAL A 42 -24.63 -17.09 -38.33
C VAL A 42 -24.33 -17.43 -36.88
N SER A 43 -23.03 -17.55 -36.57
CA SER A 43 -22.50 -17.76 -35.22
C SER A 43 -21.43 -16.71 -34.90
N SER A 44 -21.38 -16.24 -33.66
CA SER A 44 -20.40 -15.27 -33.17
C SER A 44 -19.64 -15.79 -31.96
N ASP A 45 -18.37 -15.39 -31.81
CA ASP A 45 -17.57 -15.65 -30.62
C ASP A 45 -18.21 -14.95 -29.40
N ALA A 46 -18.46 -15.71 -28.34
CA ALA A 46 -19.08 -15.25 -27.10
C ALA A 46 -18.07 -15.13 -25.95
N GLY A 47 -16.77 -15.28 -26.24
CA GLY A 47 -15.67 -15.21 -25.30
C GLY A 47 -15.45 -16.50 -24.52
N SER A 48 -14.23 -16.63 -23.97
CA SER A 48 -13.81 -17.77 -23.15
C SER A 48 -13.98 -19.14 -23.82
N GLY A 49 -13.88 -19.23 -25.16
CA GLY A 49 -13.99 -20.49 -25.90
C GLY A 49 -15.42 -20.94 -26.23
N ALA A 50 -16.45 -20.12 -25.99
CA ALA A 50 -17.83 -20.39 -26.39
C ALA A 50 -18.27 -19.57 -27.60
N TRP A 51 -19.27 -20.09 -28.31
CA TRP A 51 -19.90 -19.48 -29.47
C TRP A 51 -21.40 -19.35 -29.26
N GLU A 52 -22.01 -18.39 -29.94
CA GLU A 52 -23.44 -18.12 -29.89
C GLU A 52 -24.06 -18.11 -31.28
N THR A 53 -25.17 -18.84 -31.44
CA THR A 53 -25.91 -18.95 -32.70
C THR A 53 -27.37 -18.58 -32.47
N VAL A 54 -27.89 -17.64 -33.26
CA VAL A 54 -29.31 -17.30 -33.24
C VAL A 54 -30.12 -18.46 -33.83
N MET A 55 -31.18 -18.90 -33.14
CA MET A 55 -32.00 -20.00 -33.66
C MET A 55 -32.91 -19.53 -34.81
N LYS A 56 -33.14 -20.38 -35.82
CA LYS A 56 -34.10 -20.08 -36.89
C LYS A 56 -35.52 -20.37 -36.41
N GLU A 57 -36.45 -19.44 -36.65
CA GLU A 57 -37.88 -19.70 -36.48
C GLU A 57 -38.37 -20.64 -37.60
N GLU A 58 -39.05 -21.72 -37.23
CA GLU A 58 -39.81 -22.62 -38.12
C GLU A 58 -41.31 -22.39 -37.86
N ASP A 59 -42.08 -22.18 -38.94
CA ASP A 59 -43.53 -22.13 -38.90
C ASP A 59 -44.11 -23.55 -38.65
N GLU A 60 -45.09 -23.70 -37.76
CA GLU A 60 -45.88 -24.94 -37.67
C GLU A 60 -47.30 -24.73 -38.22
N ILE A 61 -47.69 -25.70 -39.04
CA ILE A 61 -49.02 -25.92 -39.58
C ILE A 61 -49.96 -26.22 -38.38
N ASN A 62 -50.90 -25.31 -38.08
CA ASN A 62 -51.94 -25.37 -37.03
C ASN A 62 -51.76 -24.55 -35.74
N GLY A 63 -51.20 -23.34 -35.83
CA GLY A 63 -51.62 -22.19 -35.00
C GLY A 63 -51.15 -22.14 -33.53
N ASN A 64 -50.50 -21.02 -33.19
CA ASN A 64 -50.12 -20.52 -31.84
C ASN A 64 -48.86 -21.05 -31.14
N ARG A 65 -47.99 -21.85 -31.77
CA ARG A 65 -46.64 -22.13 -31.24
C ARG A 65 -45.55 -21.86 -32.28
N LYS A 66 -44.57 -21.03 -31.90
CA LYS A 66 -43.35 -20.80 -32.68
C LYS A 66 -42.35 -21.91 -32.35
N TYR A 67 -41.74 -22.50 -33.38
CA TYR A 67 -40.68 -23.50 -33.21
C TYR A 67 -39.36 -22.87 -33.57
N TYR A 68 -38.32 -23.21 -32.82
CA TYR A 68 -36.96 -22.77 -33.09
C TYR A 68 -36.08 -23.99 -33.33
N CYS A 69 -35.33 -23.99 -34.42
CA CYS A 69 -34.41 -25.05 -34.77
C CYS A 69 -32.96 -24.56 -34.74
N TYR A 70 -32.08 -25.47 -34.30
CA TYR A 70 -30.64 -25.27 -34.28
C TYR A 70 -29.93 -26.58 -34.59
N SER A 71 -28.94 -26.54 -35.47
CA SER A 71 -28.00 -27.64 -35.66
C SER A 71 -26.56 -27.13 -35.75
N VAL A 72 -25.62 -27.95 -35.28
CA VAL A 72 -24.18 -27.77 -35.49
C VAL A 72 -23.66 -29.03 -36.15
N GLN A 73 -22.95 -28.86 -37.26
CA GLN A 73 -22.15 -29.91 -37.87
C GLN A 73 -20.69 -29.57 -37.63
N VAL A 74 -19.95 -30.48 -37.01
CA VAL A 74 -18.52 -30.33 -36.75
C VAL A 74 -17.79 -31.47 -37.46
N HIS A 75 -16.90 -31.13 -38.40
CA HIS A 75 -16.05 -32.11 -39.07
C HIS A 75 -14.77 -32.31 -38.28
N PHE A 76 -14.47 -33.56 -37.92
CA PHE A 76 -13.21 -33.91 -37.26
C PHE A 76 -12.25 -34.50 -38.31
N PRO A 77 -11.06 -33.92 -38.54
CA PRO A 77 -10.01 -34.63 -39.25
C PRO A 77 -9.57 -35.85 -38.42
N ASN A 78 -9.24 -36.97 -39.08
CA ASN A 78 -8.97 -38.29 -38.48
C ASN A 78 -7.83 -38.35 -37.43
N THR A 79 -7.19 -37.23 -37.10
CA THR A 79 -6.15 -37.09 -36.07
C THR A 79 -6.63 -36.46 -34.75
N ALA A 80 -7.91 -36.09 -34.62
CA ALA A 80 -8.41 -35.40 -33.42
C ALA A 80 -8.95 -36.36 -32.33
N LEU A 81 -8.06 -36.86 -31.48
CA LEU A 81 -8.40 -37.58 -30.22
C LEU A 81 -8.51 -36.64 -28.99
N ASP A 82 -8.36 -35.32 -29.16
CA ASP A 82 -8.26 -34.36 -28.05
C ASP A 82 -9.59 -33.72 -27.60
N PHE A 83 -10.70 -33.93 -28.31
CA PHE A 83 -12.02 -33.37 -27.96
C PHE A 83 -12.92 -34.43 -27.30
N GLY A 84 -13.43 -34.13 -26.11
CA GLY A 84 -14.13 -35.07 -25.24
C GLY A 84 -15.66 -34.98 -25.22
N ALA A 85 -16.23 -33.79 -25.44
CA ALA A 85 -17.68 -33.57 -25.43
C ALA A 85 -18.08 -32.23 -26.07
N PHE A 86 -19.36 -32.12 -26.43
CA PHE A 86 -20.02 -30.88 -26.84
C PHE A 86 -21.02 -30.46 -25.75
N THR A 87 -21.10 -29.17 -25.44
CA THR A 87 -22.09 -28.63 -24.49
C THR A 87 -22.80 -27.41 -25.05
N CYS A 88 -24.08 -27.23 -24.68
CA CYS A 88 -24.87 -26.07 -25.08
C CYS A 88 -25.96 -25.71 -24.06
N ALA A 89 -26.40 -24.45 -24.07
CA ALA A 89 -27.57 -23.96 -23.39
C ALA A 89 -28.29 -22.91 -24.24
N ILE A 90 -29.60 -22.77 -24.04
CA ILE A 90 -30.40 -21.75 -24.73
C ILE A 90 -30.63 -20.58 -23.79
N ARG A 91 -30.52 -19.35 -24.28
CA ARG A 91 -30.82 -18.14 -23.51
C ARG A 91 -31.62 -17.14 -24.32
N SER A 92 -32.30 -16.23 -23.65
CA SER A 92 -32.91 -15.05 -24.28
C SER A 92 -31.82 -14.14 -24.81
N PHE A 93 -32.10 -13.38 -25.88
CA PHE A 93 -31.10 -12.51 -26.52
C PHE A 93 -30.48 -11.48 -25.55
N ASP A 94 -31.30 -10.93 -24.65
CA ASP A 94 -30.92 -9.99 -23.57
C ASP A 94 -30.18 -10.64 -22.38
N SER A 95 -29.97 -11.96 -22.41
CA SER A 95 -29.38 -12.76 -21.32
C SER A 95 -30.18 -12.79 -20.01
N ALA A 96 -31.41 -12.29 -19.99
CA ALA A 96 -32.26 -12.28 -18.79
C ALA A 96 -32.76 -13.68 -18.38
N GLN A 97 -32.93 -14.60 -19.33
CA GLN A 97 -33.41 -15.97 -19.09
C GLN A 97 -32.48 -17.00 -19.73
N TRP A 98 -32.23 -18.09 -18.99
CA TRP A 98 -31.46 -19.25 -19.44
C TRP A 98 -32.30 -20.51 -19.30
N TRP A 99 -32.51 -21.23 -20.40
CA TRP A 99 -33.16 -22.53 -20.44
C TRP A 99 -32.09 -23.61 -20.32
N LYS A 100 -31.89 -24.07 -19.08
CA LYS A 100 -31.05 -25.22 -18.77
C LYS A 100 -31.91 -26.50 -18.71
N PRO A 101 -31.47 -27.60 -19.32
CA PRO A 101 -32.11 -28.90 -19.19
C PRO A 101 -31.82 -29.45 -17.78
N ASN A 102 -32.82 -29.37 -16.90
CA ASN A 102 -32.78 -29.76 -15.48
C ASN A 102 -31.83 -28.95 -14.58
N SER A 103 -32.13 -28.97 -13.28
CA SER A 103 -31.58 -28.10 -12.24
C SER A 103 -30.05 -27.96 -12.30
N ASN A 104 -29.61 -26.81 -12.83
CA ASN A 104 -28.27 -26.21 -12.75
C ASN A 104 -27.10 -26.83 -13.55
N ALA A 105 -27.30 -27.75 -14.49
CA ALA A 105 -26.20 -28.24 -15.36
C ALA A 105 -26.38 -27.90 -16.85
N PHE A 106 -25.28 -27.67 -17.57
CA PHE A 106 -25.26 -27.62 -19.03
C PHE A 106 -25.34 -29.04 -19.60
N ASP A 107 -26.10 -29.28 -20.67
CA ASP A 107 -26.22 -30.62 -21.26
C ASP A 107 -24.86 -31.07 -21.85
N TYR A 108 -24.44 -32.28 -21.50
CA TYR A 108 -23.20 -32.91 -21.98
C TYR A 108 -23.53 -33.95 -23.05
N ILE A 109 -23.09 -33.71 -24.29
CA ILE A 109 -23.29 -34.65 -25.40
C ILE A 109 -21.97 -35.35 -25.72
N LYS A 110 -21.94 -36.69 -25.55
CA LYS A 110 -20.77 -37.55 -25.81
C LYS A 110 -20.88 -38.44 -27.05
N SER A 111 -22.02 -38.49 -27.74
CA SER A 111 -22.22 -39.41 -28.89
C SER A 111 -22.48 -38.69 -30.21
N LYS A 112 -22.12 -39.35 -31.32
CA LYS A 112 -22.44 -38.91 -32.68
C LYS A 112 -23.93 -39.11 -32.93
N ASN A 113 -24.64 -38.03 -33.28
CA ASN A 113 -26.07 -37.94 -33.60
C ASN A 113 -27.03 -38.06 -32.41
N VAL A 114 -27.17 -36.99 -31.62
CA VAL A 114 -28.20 -36.87 -30.57
C VAL A 114 -29.22 -35.80 -30.94
N VAL A 115 -30.52 -36.17 -30.88
CA VAL A 115 -31.64 -35.23 -30.92
C VAL A 115 -32.14 -35.06 -29.49
N LEU A 116 -31.97 -33.87 -28.90
CA LEU A 116 -32.46 -33.56 -27.55
C LEU A 116 -33.91 -33.03 -27.61
N PRO A 117 -34.90 -33.71 -26.99
CA PRO A 117 -36.24 -33.18 -26.80
C PRO A 117 -36.32 -32.33 -25.52
N PHE A 118 -36.73 -31.08 -25.62
CA PHE A 118 -37.11 -30.25 -24.47
C PHE A 118 -38.63 -30.30 -24.30
N SER A 119 -39.11 -30.93 -23.23
CA SER A 119 -40.53 -30.92 -22.85
C SER A 119 -40.73 -30.22 -21.50
N LYS A 120 -40.94 -28.90 -21.50
CA LYS A 120 -41.71 -28.22 -20.45
C LYS A 120 -42.58 -27.14 -21.06
N SER A 121 -43.88 -27.39 -21.08
CA SER A 121 -44.91 -26.37 -21.33
C SER A 121 -44.94 -25.41 -20.14
N VAL A 122 -44.42 -24.21 -20.29
CA VAL A 122 -44.69 -23.12 -19.34
C VAL A 122 -45.77 -22.24 -19.98
N ALA A 123 -47.00 -22.39 -19.49
CA ALA A 123 -48.08 -21.49 -19.80
C ALA A 123 -47.81 -20.16 -19.09
N VAL A 124 -47.80 -19.08 -19.85
CA VAL A 124 -47.86 -17.71 -19.33
C VAL A 124 -49.31 -17.47 -18.89
N SER A 125 -49.54 -17.16 -17.62
CA SER A 125 -50.83 -16.65 -17.15
C SER A 125 -50.63 -15.32 -16.43
N ASP A 126 -51.07 -14.26 -17.10
CA ASP A 126 -51.43 -12.95 -16.55
C ASP A 126 -52.74 -13.02 -15.72
N HIS A 127 -53.00 -11.95 -14.96
CA HIS A 127 -54.20 -11.59 -14.17
C HIS A 127 -54.20 -12.08 -12.70
N SER A 128 -54.10 -11.21 -11.68
CA SER A 128 -54.91 -10.06 -11.23
C SER A 128 -56.16 -10.43 -10.41
N HIS A 129 -56.16 -9.96 -9.15
CA HIS A 129 -57.27 -9.67 -8.23
C HIS A 129 -58.08 -10.80 -7.54
N LYS A 130 -58.05 -10.70 -6.19
CA LYS A 130 -59.07 -11.06 -5.16
C LYS A 130 -59.38 -12.57 -5.02
N GLU A 131 -59.59 -13.16 -3.84
CA GLU A 131 -60.44 -12.76 -2.71
C GLU A 131 -59.91 -13.29 -1.35
N ARG A 132 -60.33 -12.62 -0.29
CA ARG A 132 -60.26 -13.05 1.12
C ARG A 132 -61.26 -14.18 1.34
N GLU A 133 -60.91 -15.17 2.17
CA GLU A 133 -61.80 -15.65 3.25
C GLU A 133 -61.01 -16.45 4.30
N GLU A 134 -61.42 -16.25 5.55
CA GLU A 134 -60.82 -16.69 6.81
C GLU A 134 -61.28 -18.09 7.22
N HIS A 135 -60.41 -18.84 7.92
CA HIS A 135 -60.73 -19.80 9.02
C HIS A 135 -59.37 -20.30 9.56
N VAL A 136 -58.80 -19.77 10.65
CA VAL A 136 -59.11 -19.94 12.10
C VAL A 136 -58.75 -21.33 12.64
N LEU A 137 -57.71 -21.35 13.51
CA LEU A 137 -57.27 -22.35 14.51
C LEU A 137 -56.68 -23.68 13.95
N ASP A 138 -55.57 -24.27 14.43
CA ASP A 138 -54.81 -24.08 15.68
C ASP A 138 -53.44 -24.80 15.61
N SER A 139 -52.49 -24.33 16.43
CA SER A 139 -51.35 -25.05 17.02
C SER A 139 -50.07 -25.44 16.22
N SER A 140 -49.02 -24.64 16.47
CA SER A 140 -47.65 -25.03 16.88
C SER A 140 -46.67 -25.71 15.90
N SER A 141 -45.80 -24.90 15.28
CA SER A 141 -44.34 -24.87 15.57
C SER A 141 -43.62 -23.88 14.65
N SER A 142 -43.32 -22.70 15.20
CA SER A 142 -42.56 -21.63 14.54
C SER A 142 -41.06 -21.96 14.54
N ALA A 143 -40.47 -22.10 13.35
CA ALA A 143 -39.03 -21.89 13.14
C ALA A 143 -38.86 -20.64 12.27
N THR A 144 -38.88 -19.49 12.94
CA THR A 144 -38.39 -18.22 12.42
C THR A 144 -36.87 -18.29 12.34
N THR A 145 -36.31 -18.44 11.14
CA THR A 145 -34.88 -18.16 10.91
C THR A 145 -34.78 -16.69 10.54
N THR A 146 -34.40 -15.90 11.53
CA THR A 146 -34.21 -14.46 11.52
C THR A 146 -33.09 -14.03 10.56
N GLU A 147 -33.37 -13.03 9.72
CA GLU A 147 -32.40 -12.16 9.04
C GLU A 147 -31.77 -11.13 10.01
N GLU A 148 -31.80 -11.41 11.32
CA GLU A 148 -31.10 -10.65 12.36
C GLU A 148 -29.79 -11.36 12.70
N SER A 149 -28.67 -10.85 12.17
CA SER A 149 -27.32 -10.93 12.75
C SER A 149 -26.28 -10.48 11.70
N TYR A 150 -26.37 -9.23 11.26
CA TYR A 150 -25.23 -8.56 10.61
C TYR A 150 -24.49 -7.64 11.59
N VAL A 151 -25.17 -7.25 12.68
CA VAL A 151 -24.66 -6.33 13.69
C VAL A 151 -23.78 -7.05 14.73
N ASP A 152 -23.90 -8.36 14.90
CA ASP A 152 -23.22 -9.08 15.99
C ASP A 152 -21.79 -9.57 15.68
N GLN A 153 -21.27 -9.39 14.45
CA GLN A 153 -19.86 -9.71 14.13
C GLN A 153 -18.96 -8.47 14.03
N PHE A 154 -19.53 -7.27 14.02
CA PHE A 154 -18.81 -6.00 14.01
C PHE A 154 -19.37 -5.01 15.04
N LYS A 155 -19.98 -5.51 16.13
CA LYS A 155 -20.13 -4.68 17.33
C LYS A 155 -18.71 -4.38 17.86
N PRO A 156 -18.24 -3.13 17.88
CA PRO A 156 -17.34 -2.75 18.95
C PRO A 156 -18.11 -3.05 20.24
N THR A 157 -17.59 -3.98 21.03
CA THR A 157 -17.99 -4.05 22.42
C THR A 157 -17.75 -2.66 23.00
N PHE A 158 -18.76 -2.11 23.66
CA PHE A 158 -18.79 -0.86 24.41
C PHE A 158 -19.37 0.37 23.72
N SER A 159 -20.60 0.65 24.14
CA SER A 159 -21.14 1.99 24.34
C SER A 159 -20.29 2.77 25.36
N SER A 160 -20.10 4.06 25.08
CA SER A 160 -19.97 5.18 26.04
C SER A 160 -19.08 4.98 27.29
N ASP A 161 -18.02 5.79 27.36
CA ASP A 161 -17.28 6.18 28.58
C ASP A 161 -16.60 5.06 29.40
N GLN A 162 -16.08 4.01 28.77
CA GLN A 162 -15.10 3.15 29.44
C GLN A 162 -13.68 3.72 29.28
N LYS A 163 -13.00 3.95 30.41
CA LYS A 163 -11.56 4.19 30.43
C LYS A 163 -10.86 3.00 29.76
N ILE A 164 -9.98 3.27 28.79
CA ILE A 164 -9.08 2.25 28.27
C ILE A 164 -8.24 1.74 29.45
N ASP A 165 -8.37 0.46 29.78
CA ASP A 165 -7.48 -0.16 30.75
C ASP A 165 -6.15 -0.51 30.06
N VAL A 166 -5.21 0.42 30.14
CA VAL A 166 -3.87 0.32 29.55
C VAL A 166 -3.03 -0.78 30.21
N GLY A 167 -3.40 -1.21 31.43
CA GLY A 167 -2.64 -2.19 32.20
C GLY A 167 -2.62 -3.58 31.55
N HIS A 168 -3.75 -3.99 30.98
CA HIS A 168 -3.91 -5.30 30.33
C HIS A 168 -3.41 -5.33 28.87
N LEU A 169 -3.08 -4.18 28.29
CA LEU A 169 -2.51 -4.13 26.95
C LEU A 169 -1.08 -4.69 26.99
N PHE A 170 -0.86 -5.74 26.21
CA PHE A 170 0.42 -6.33 25.90
C PHE A 170 1.19 -6.87 27.12
N GLU A 171 0.49 -7.46 28.10
CA GLU A 171 1.09 -8.02 29.33
C GLU A 171 2.20 -9.07 29.09
N SER A 172 2.22 -9.69 27.90
CA SER A 172 3.21 -10.70 27.50
C SER A 172 4.35 -10.16 26.62
N ILE A 173 4.43 -8.85 26.40
CA ILE A 173 5.55 -8.25 25.67
C ILE A 173 6.80 -8.36 26.52
N LYS A 174 7.85 -8.94 25.90
CA LYS A 174 9.18 -9.01 26.49
C LYS A 174 9.69 -7.60 26.76
N SER A 175 10.29 -7.41 27.92
CA SER A 175 11.00 -6.16 28.19
C SER A 175 12.08 -5.94 27.12
N VAL A 176 12.43 -4.67 26.87
CA VAL A 176 13.50 -4.29 25.94
C VAL A 176 14.82 -5.01 26.29
N GLU A 177 15.05 -5.23 27.59
CA GLU A 177 16.18 -5.96 28.15
C GLU A 177 16.13 -7.47 27.82
N GLU A 178 14.96 -8.12 27.89
CA GLU A 178 14.76 -9.53 27.53
C GLU A 178 14.93 -9.79 26.03
N ARG A 179 14.44 -8.88 25.18
CA ARG A 179 14.63 -8.99 23.73
C ARG A 179 16.10 -8.93 23.34
N ALA A 180 16.90 -8.13 24.06
CA ALA A 180 18.31 -7.94 23.79
C ALA A 180 19.16 -9.22 23.94
N SER A 181 18.70 -10.22 24.69
CA SER A 181 19.41 -11.49 24.91
C SER A 181 19.11 -12.62 23.92
N GLU A 182 17.99 -12.57 23.18
CA GLU A 182 17.48 -13.76 22.47
C GLU A 182 17.37 -13.64 20.94
N THR A 183 17.36 -12.42 20.38
CA THR A 183 17.13 -12.24 18.93
C THR A 183 18.42 -12.32 18.11
N ASN A 184 18.52 -13.36 17.27
CA ASN A 184 19.50 -13.44 16.19
C ASN A 184 18.86 -13.00 14.87
N TYR A 185 19.23 -11.83 14.39
CA TYR A 185 18.86 -11.33 13.07
C TYR A 185 19.77 -11.91 11.99
N PHE A 186 19.21 -12.20 10.82
CA PHE A 186 19.98 -12.69 9.68
C PHE A 186 20.84 -11.58 9.07
N GLU A 187 22.14 -11.84 8.93
CA GLU A 187 23.07 -10.98 8.20
C GLU A 187 22.79 -11.09 6.69
N ARG A 188 22.66 -9.94 6.04
CA ARG A 188 22.50 -9.81 4.59
C ARG A 188 23.66 -8.99 4.06
N LYS A 189 24.32 -9.52 3.03
CA LYS A 189 25.45 -8.88 2.36
C LYS A 189 25.06 -8.43 0.97
N TRP A 190 25.63 -7.30 0.57
CA TRP A 190 25.39 -6.72 -0.74
C TRP A 190 26.18 -7.47 -1.83
N ARG A 191 25.64 -7.47 -3.06
CA ARG A 191 26.39 -7.80 -4.29
C ARG A 191 26.51 -6.53 -5.14
N ARG A 192 27.75 -6.08 -5.37
CA ARG A 192 28.32 -5.21 -6.44
C ARG A 192 27.51 -4.01 -6.98
N ASP A 193 28.23 -2.94 -7.27
CA ASP A 193 27.73 -1.68 -7.87
C ASP A 193 26.67 -1.92 -8.96
N LEU A 194 25.50 -1.29 -8.79
CA LEU A 194 24.40 -1.35 -9.75
C LEU A 194 24.77 -0.58 -11.02
N ASP A 195 25.03 -1.31 -12.11
CA ASP A 195 25.25 -0.70 -13.42
C ASP A 195 23.92 -0.35 -14.11
N LEU A 196 23.42 0.86 -13.85
CA LEU A 196 22.20 1.39 -14.48
C LEU A 196 22.36 1.67 -15.99
N SER A 197 23.56 1.65 -16.56
CA SER A 197 23.72 1.85 -18.01
C SER A 197 23.09 0.72 -18.84
N ARG A 198 22.86 -0.43 -18.20
CA ARG A 198 22.33 -1.65 -18.83
C ARG A 198 20.82 -1.83 -18.68
N VAL A 199 20.12 -0.90 -18.05
CA VAL A 199 18.65 -0.98 -17.86
C VAL A 199 17.84 -0.10 -18.82
N CYS A 200 18.51 0.65 -19.70
CA CYS A 200 17.89 1.52 -20.71
C CYS A 200 16.86 0.82 -21.59
N ASP A 201 17.02 -0.49 -21.83
CA ASP A 201 16.06 -1.31 -22.58
C ASP A 201 14.68 -1.36 -21.93
N VAL A 202 14.62 -1.41 -20.59
CA VAL A 202 13.35 -1.47 -19.85
C VAL A 202 12.70 -0.09 -19.80
N GLU A 203 13.49 0.96 -19.58
CA GLU A 203 13.03 2.35 -19.64
C GLU A 203 12.36 2.64 -20.99
N THR A 204 13.07 2.34 -22.09
CA THR A 204 12.57 2.54 -23.46
C THR A 204 11.31 1.75 -23.73
N TRP A 205 11.29 0.46 -23.34
CA TRP A 205 10.13 -0.40 -23.55
C TRP A 205 8.88 0.08 -22.80
N LEU A 206 9.04 0.52 -21.54
CA LEU A 206 7.93 1.05 -20.76
C LEU A 206 7.42 2.37 -21.34
N ASN A 207 8.33 3.26 -21.76
CA ASN A 207 7.96 4.51 -22.40
C ASN A 207 7.17 4.29 -23.70
N ASP A 208 7.68 3.42 -24.59
CA ASP A 208 7.00 3.07 -25.86
C ASP A 208 5.59 2.50 -25.65
N LYS A 209 5.37 1.80 -24.52
CA LYS A 209 4.11 1.14 -24.18
C LYS A 209 3.23 1.95 -23.22
N GLU A 210 3.67 3.10 -22.73
CA GLU A 210 2.92 3.94 -21.78
C GLU A 210 1.56 4.38 -22.37
N SER A 211 1.51 4.67 -23.67
CA SER A 211 0.27 4.98 -24.39
C SER A 211 -0.79 3.87 -24.33
N SER A 212 -0.38 2.62 -24.13
CA SER A 212 -1.26 1.48 -23.90
C SER A 212 -1.58 1.30 -22.41
N ALA A 213 -0.63 1.59 -21.53
CA ALA A 213 -0.80 1.48 -20.07
C ALA A 213 -1.82 2.49 -19.52
N CYS A 214 -1.83 3.71 -20.07
CA CYS A 214 -2.71 4.79 -19.61
C CYS A 214 -4.21 4.56 -19.88
N ARG A 215 -4.59 3.47 -20.55
CA ARG A 215 -5.99 3.07 -20.73
C ARG A 215 -6.66 2.77 -19.40
N SER A 216 -5.99 2.04 -18.51
CA SER A 216 -6.51 1.67 -17.18
C SER A 216 -5.40 1.07 -16.31
N LEU A 217 -5.55 1.08 -14.99
CA LEU A 217 -4.66 0.36 -14.06
C LEU A 217 -4.48 -1.14 -14.38
N MET A 218 -5.50 -1.82 -14.92
CA MET A 218 -5.38 -3.22 -15.36
C MET A 218 -4.31 -3.40 -16.46
N HIS A 219 -4.34 -2.55 -17.49
CA HIS A 219 -3.34 -2.55 -18.56
C HIS A 219 -1.95 -2.23 -18.01
N ARG A 220 -1.86 -1.28 -17.08
CA ARG A 220 -0.61 -0.91 -16.42
C ARG A 220 0.01 -2.08 -15.64
N TYR A 221 -0.77 -2.78 -14.81
CA TYR A 221 -0.27 -3.93 -14.07
C TYR A 221 0.08 -5.11 -14.96
N ASN A 222 -0.70 -5.37 -16.02
CA ASN A 222 -0.35 -6.39 -17.01
C ASN A 222 0.98 -6.07 -17.70
N LEU A 223 1.18 -4.81 -18.09
CA LEU A 223 2.43 -4.36 -18.69
C LEU A 223 3.61 -4.54 -17.72
N GLY A 224 3.44 -4.23 -16.44
CA GLY A 224 4.44 -4.51 -15.40
C GLY A 224 4.78 -6.00 -15.29
N SER A 225 3.78 -6.88 -15.34
CA SER A 225 4.00 -8.34 -15.34
C SER A 225 4.75 -8.79 -16.60
N ASP A 226 4.45 -8.20 -17.75
CA ASP A 226 5.13 -8.51 -19.00
C ASP A 226 6.61 -8.08 -18.96
N VAL A 227 6.96 -6.94 -18.32
CA VAL A 227 8.37 -6.57 -18.05
C VAL A 227 9.04 -7.62 -17.19
N MET A 228 8.38 -8.04 -16.10
CA MET A 228 8.94 -9.04 -15.20
C MET A 228 9.29 -10.32 -15.96
N HIS A 229 8.38 -10.84 -16.78
CA HIS A 229 8.63 -12.07 -17.54
C HIS A 229 9.67 -11.90 -18.66
N SER A 230 9.67 -10.75 -19.35
CA SER A 230 10.51 -10.55 -20.54
C SER A 230 11.92 -10.03 -20.25
N LYS A 231 12.14 -9.35 -19.12
CA LYS A 231 13.40 -8.65 -18.82
C LYS A 231 14.00 -9.00 -17.46
N VAL A 232 13.20 -9.33 -16.46
CA VAL A 232 13.69 -9.69 -15.11
C VAL A 232 13.87 -11.20 -14.97
N LEU A 233 12.89 -11.97 -15.43
CA LEU A 233 12.80 -13.43 -15.28
C LEU A 233 13.15 -14.21 -16.56
N ALA A 234 13.66 -13.51 -17.58
CA ALA A 234 13.89 -14.04 -18.91
C ALA A 234 14.87 -15.23 -18.94
N ASP A 235 15.92 -15.18 -18.10
CA ASP A 235 16.85 -16.29 -17.93
C ASP A 235 16.27 -17.28 -16.89
N GLY A 236 15.71 -18.38 -17.38
CA GLY A 236 14.84 -19.30 -16.63
C GLY A 236 15.48 -19.97 -15.41
N SER A 237 16.79 -19.80 -15.17
CA SER A 237 17.51 -20.42 -14.04
C SER A 237 18.28 -19.45 -13.14
N ARG A 238 18.54 -18.21 -13.58
CA ARG A 238 19.31 -17.21 -12.84
C ARG A 238 18.73 -15.83 -13.06
N LEU A 239 18.74 -14.98 -12.04
CA LEU A 239 18.45 -13.57 -12.26
C LEU A 239 19.53 -12.95 -13.15
N THR A 240 19.11 -12.08 -14.07
CA THR A 240 20.03 -11.35 -14.94
C THR A 240 20.93 -10.43 -14.12
N ASP A 241 22.14 -10.11 -14.59
CA ASP A 241 23.00 -9.14 -13.88
C ASP A 241 22.34 -7.74 -13.73
N THR A 242 21.30 -7.46 -14.52
CA THR A 242 20.54 -6.20 -14.52
C THR A 242 19.26 -6.23 -13.68
N TYR A 243 18.93 -7.36 -13.04
CA TYR A 243 17.60 -7.55 -12.46
C TYR A 243 17.23 -6.51 -11.39
N GLN A 244 18.18 -6.11 -10.53
CA GLN A 244 17.93 -5.10 -9.48
C GLN A 244 17.59 -3.75 -10.12
N GLY A 245 18.35 -3.35 -11.14
CA GLY A 245 18.07 -2.13 -11.89
C GLY A 245 16.73 -2.21 -12.64
N ASN A 246 16.37 -3.36 -13.21
CA ASN A 246 15.07 -3.53 -13.86
C ASN A 246 13.91 -3.42 -12.86
N LEU A 247 14.06 -3.96 -11.64
CA LEU A 247 13.09 -3.78 -10.56
C LEU A 247 12.99 -2.32 -10.12
N LEU A 248 14.09 -1.57 -10.16
CA LEU A 248 14.09 -0.13 -9.86
C LEU A 248 13.36 0.68 -10.93
N VAL A 249 13.58 0.39 -12.21
CA VAL A 249 12.84 1.03 -13.30
C VAL A 249 11.33 0.77 -13.13
N LEU A 250 10.95 -0.48 -12.81
CA LEU A 250 9.57 -0.84 -12.52
C LEU A 250 9.02 -0.10 -11.29
N TYR A 251 9.80 0.01 -10.21
CA TYR A 251 9.45 0.78 -9.03
C TYR A 251 9.18 2.26 -9.38
N VAL A 252 10.11 2.92 -10.07
CA VAL A 252 9.98 4.34 -10.45
C VAL A 252 8.74 4.55 -11.31
N TRP A 253 8.48 3.66 -12.28
CA TRP A 253 7.29 3.72 -13.12
C TRP A 253 5.97 3.62 -12.34
N LEU A 254 5.91 2.66 -11.40
CA LEU A 254 4.74 2.48 -10.54
C LEU A 254 4.63 3.59 -9.49
N ARG A 255 5.74 4.16 -9.03
CA ARG A 255 5.76 5.31 -8.11
C ARG A 255 5.23 6.57 -8.79
N LEU A 256 5.68 6.88 -10.00
CA LEU A 256 5.13 7.97 -10.83
C LEU A 256 3.63 7.77 -11.09
N THR A 257 3.20 6.53 -11.29
CA THR A 257 1.77 6.19 -11.34
C THR A 257 1.09 6.53 -10.02
N ALA A 258 1.60 6.07 -8.88
CA ALA A 258 0.98 6.32 -7.56
C ALA A 258 0.91 7.82 -7.21
N LEU A 259 1.87 8.62 -7.68
CA LEU A 259 1.91 10.07 -7.51
C LEU A 259 0.99 10.85 -8.48
N ARG A 260 0.31 10.15 -9.41
CA ARG A 260 -0.57 10.73 -10.45
C ARG A 260 0.17 11.54 -11.54
N GLU A 261 1.50 11.38 -11.64
CA GLU A 261 2.29 11.90 -12.77
C GLU A 261 1.94 11.17 -14.08
N LEU A 262 1.57 9.89 -13.97
CA LEU A 262 1.09 9.09 -15.10
C LEU A 262 -0.42 8.90 -15.06
N VAL A 263 -1.05 9.04 -16.23
CA VAL A 263 -2.50 8.91 -16.38
C VAL A 263 -2.95 7.48 -16.04
N TRP A 264 -3.87 7.34 -15.09
CA TRP A 264 -4.38 6.03 -14.67
C TRP A 264 -5.33 5.39 -15.68
N ASN A 265 -6.20 6.20 -16.29
CA ASN A 265 -7.22 5.74 -17.21
C ASN A 265 -7.57 6.82 -18.22
N LYS A 266 -7.91 6.40 -19.44
CA LYS A 266 -8.33 7.29 -20.53
C LYS A 266 -9.43 6.62 -21.34
N ASN A 267 -10.68 7.00 -21.07
CA ASN A 267 -11.86 6.55 -21.81
C ASN A 267 -11.95 5.02 -21.97
N TYR A 268 -11.59 4.26 -20.94
CA TYR A 268 -11.70 2.81 -20.93
C TYR A 268 -12.47 2.37 -19.69
N ASN A 269 -13.42 1.44 -19.87
CA ASN A 269 -14.18 0.88 -18.77
C ASN A 269 -13.56 -0.45 -18.36
N VAL A 270 -13.07 -0.54 -17.13
CA VAL A 270 -12.52 -1.79 -16.59
C VAL A 270 -13.21 -2.15 -15.28
N LYS A 271 -13.49 -3.45 -15.11
CA LYS A 271 -14.10 -3.92 -13.88
C LYS A 271 -13.06 -3.98 -12.76
N PRO A 272 -13.39 -3.59 -11.51
CA PRO A 272 -12.42 -3.66 -10.41
C PRO A 272 -11.84 -5.07 -10.24
N ARG A 273 -12.64 -6.12 -10.48
CA ARG A 273 -12.17 -7.53 -10.51
C ARG A 273 -11.03 -7.79 -11.52
N GLU A 274 -11.04 -7.10 -12.66
CA GLU A 274 -10.01 -7.22 -13.70
C GLU A 274 -8.74 -6.47 -13.29
N ILE A 275 -8.87 -5.33 -12.60
CA ILE A 275 -7.76 -4.63 -11.97
C ILE A 275 -7.10 -5.54 -10.91
N SER A 276 -7.89 -6.11 -9.99
CA SER A 276 -7.40 -7.02 -8.95
C SER A 276 -6.73 -8.27 -9.54
N SER A 277 -7.23 -8.79 -10.67
CA SER A 277 -6.62 -9.92 -11.37
C SER A 277 -5.25 -9.56 -11.97
N ALA A 278 -5.14 -8.44 -12.69
CA ALA A 278 -3.89 -8.00 -13.28
C ALA A 278 -2.83 -7.62 -12.23
N GLN A 279 -3.25 -7.00 -11.13
CA GLN A 279 -2.37 -6.69 -10.02
C GLN A 279 -1.82 -7.96 -9.36
N ARG A 280 -2.66 -8.97 -9.12
CA ARG A 280 -2.21 -10.28 -8.64
C ARG A 280 -1.22 -10.93 -9.61
N LYS A 281 -1.46 -10.84 -10.93
CA LYS A 281 -0.53 -11.38 -11.94
C LYS A 281 0.86 -10.76 -11.77
N LEU A 282 0.94 -9.43 -11.64
CA LEU A 282 2.20 -8.73 -11.37
C LEU A 282 2.84 -9.17 -10.04
N MET A 283 2.07 -9.27 -8.96
CA MET A 283 2.61 -9.69 -7.66
C MET A 283 3.11 -11.15 -7.69
N GLY A 284 2.47 -12.03 -8.46
CA GLY A 284 2.97 -13.40 -8.70
C GLY A 284 4.31 -13.42 -9.47
N SER A 285 4.52 -12.48 -10.40
CA SER A 285 5.82 -12.31 -11.05
C SER A 285 6.89 -11.79 -10.07
N LEU A 286 6.52 -10.97 -9.08
CA LEU A 286 7.44 -10.53 -8.02
C LEU A 286 7.80 -11.66 -7.05
N GLU A 287 6.82 -12.50 -6.69
CA GLU A 287 7.03 -13.72 -5.89
C GLU A 287 8.01 -14.67 -6.59
N GLU A 288 7.87 -14.86 -7.91
CA GLU A 288 8.83 -15.63 -8.71
C GLU A 288 10.26 -15.06 -8.65
N ALA A 289 10.42 -13.73 -8.67
CA ALA A 289 11.73 -13.09 -8.54
C ALA A 289 12.35 -13.37 -7.16
N MET A 290 11.53 -13.33 -6.10
CA MET A 290 11.94 -13.66 -4.74
C MET A 290 12.34 -15.12 -4.59
N ARG A 291 11.66 -16.05 -5.26
CA ARG A 291 12.05 -17.47 -5.26
C ARG A 291 13.45 -17.70 -5.80
N ARG A 292 13.82 -16.95 -6.84
CA ARG A 292 15.10 -17.12 -7.54
C ARG A 292 16.28 -16.52 -6.76
N ALA A 293 16.09 -15.40 -6.07
CA ALA A 293 17.13 -14.79 -5.24
C ALA A 293 16.52 -14.04 -4.04
N PRO A 294 16.16 -14.75 -2.96
CA PRO A 294 15.40 -14.15 -1.86
C PRO A 294 16.20 -13.06 -1.15
N VAL A 295 17.51 -13.24 -0.96
CA VAL A 295 18.34 -12.24 -0.26
C VAL A 295 18.54 -11.00 -1.12
N GLU A 296 18.88 -11.18 -2.39
CA GLU A 296 19.23 -10.06 -3.25
C GLU A 296 18.00 -9.31 -3.79
N ALA A 297 16.84 -9.96 -3.95
CA ALA A 297 15.61 -9.34 -4.44
C ALA A 297 14.75 -8.70 -3.33
N PHE A 298 14.90 -9.10 -2.05
CA PHE A 298 14.01 -8.71 -0.96
C PHE A 298 13.72 -7.21 -0.87
N SER A 299 14.77 -6.40 -0.74
CA SER A 299 14.62 -4.96 -0.55
C SER A 299 14.01 -4.28 -1.78
N PHE A 300 14.34 -4.73 -2.99
CA PHE A 300 13.80 -4.19 -4.24
C PHE A 300 12.35 -4.59 -4.49
N VAL A 301 11.99 -5.85 -4.23
CA VAL A 301 10.61 -6.32 -4.37
C VAL A 301 9.71 -5.67 -3.34
N ARG A 302 10.17 -5.52 -2.08
CA ARG A 302 9.44 -4.74 -1.07
C ARG A 302 9.22 -3.30 -1.50
N LEU A 303 10.23 -2.68 -2.11
CA LEU A 303 10.14 -1.33 -2.63
C LEU A 303 9.09 -1.24 -3.74
N VAL A 304 9.07 -2.15 -4.72
CA VAL A 304 8.02 -2.24 -5.74
C VAL A 304 6.64 -2.45 -5.10
N MET A 305 6.51 -3.41 -4.18
CA MET A 305 5.25 -3.74 -3.50
C MET A 305 4.70 -2.57 -2.67
N SER A 306 5.55 -1.67 -2.18
CA SER A 306 5.12 -0.46 -1.47
C SER A 306 4.29 0.51 -2.34
N THR A 307 4.35 0.37 -3.67
CA THR A 307 3.57 1.16 -4.63
C THR A 307 2.29 0.47 -5.10
N LEU A 308 2.08 -0.78 -4.71
CA LEU A 308 0.96 -1.60 -5.14
C LEU A 308 -0.11 -1.71 -4.04
N GLY A 309 -1.35 -1.94 -4.43
CA GLY A 309 -2.41 -2.35 -3.50
C GLY A 309 -2.21 -3.80 -3.04
N THR A 310 -3.24 -4.38 -2.43
CA THR A 310 -3.19 -5.78 -1.99
C THR A 310 -3.40 -6.78 -3.15
N ALA A 311 -2.97 -8.02 -2.99
CA ALA A 311 -3.31 -9.12 -3.90
C ALA A 311 -4.77 -9.61 -3.69
N ALA A 312 -5.76 -8.72 -3.73
CA ALA A 312 -7.17 -9.03 -3.49
C ALA A 312 -7.77 -9.94 -4.56
N GLU A 313 -8.59 -10.93 -4.16
CA GLU A 313 -9.28 -11.85 -5.10
C GLU A 313 -10.17 -11.06 -6.07
N SER A 314 -10.43 -11.62 -7.24
CA SER A 314 -11.31 -10.99 -8.23
C SER A 314 -12.66 -10.60 -7.62
N ASP A 315 -13.15 -11.44 -6.71
CA ASP A 315 -14.44 -11.25 -6.04
C ASP A 315 -14.40 -10.10 -5.04
N ALA A 316 -13.24 -9.82 -4.43
CA ALA A 316 -13.02 -8.63 -3.61
C ALA A 316 -13.10 -7.35 -4.45
N GLY A 317 -12.53 -7.36 -5.67
CA GLY A 317 -12.74 -6.28 -6.62
C GLY A 317 -14.22 -6.09 -6.97
N GLN A 318 -14.94 -7.18 -7.27
CA GLN A 318 -16.37 -7.10 -7.58
C GLN A 318 -17.21 -6.53 -6.42
N ARG A 319 -16.82 -6.82 -5.17
CA ARG A 319 -17.49 -6.32 -3.97
C ARG A 319 -17.53 -4.80 -3.88
N ILE A 320 -16.53 -4.10 -4.41
CA ILE A 320 -16.52 -2.63 -4.49
C ILE A 320 -17.80 -2.10 -5.16
N ARG A 321 -18.27 -2.74 -6.23
CA ARG A 321 -19.48 -2.33 -6.97
C ARG A 321 -20.77 -2.74 -6.27
N ASP A 322 -20.77 -3.89 -5.62
CA ASP A 322 -21.98 -4.41 -4.98
C ASP A 322 -22.26 -3.71 -3.66
N GLU A 323 -21.22 -3.34 -2.92
CA GLU A 323 -21.33 -2.73 -1.60
C GLU A 323 -21.64 -1.24 -1.68
N ILE A 324 -21.14 -0.49 -2.67
CA ILE A 324 -21.56 0.92 -2.87
C ILE A 324 -23.07 1.04 -3.12
N LEU A 325 -23.65 0.10 -3.87
CA LEU A 325 -25.11 0.03 -4.08
C LEU A 325 -25.87 -0.31 -2.79
N ARG A 326 -25.25 -1.04 -1.87
CA ARG A 326 -25.81 -1.24 -0.54
C ARG A 326 -25.73 0.05 0.26
N VAL A 327 -24.58 0.72 0.30
CA VAL A 327 -24.39 2.01 0.99
C VAL A 327 -25.47 3.02 0.55
N GLN A 328 -25.69 3.20 -0.76
CA GLN A 328 -26.74 4.11 -1.26
C GLN A 328 -28.16 3.72 -0.82
N ARG A 329 -28.45 2.42 -0.69
CA ARG A 329 -29.76 1.93 -0.22
C ARG A 329 -29.95 2.17 1.28
N GLU A 330 -28.98 1.79 2.11
CA GLU A 330 -29.07 1.90 3.57
C GLU A 330 -29.04 3.36 4.05
N THR A 331 -28.25 4.21 3.39
CA THR A 331 -28.19 5.66 3.71
C THR A 331 -29.34 6.46 3.11
N GLY A 332 -30.06 5.90 2.14
CA GLY A 332 -31.08 6.60 1.35
C GLY A 332 -30.51 7.72 0.46
N LEU A 333 -29.20 7.72 0.21
CA LEU A 333 -28.52 8.72 -0.62
C LEU A 333 -28.45 8.22 -2.07
N ARG A 334 -29.39 8.70 -2.89
CA ARG A 334 -29.44 8.46 -4.33
C ARG A 334 -29.35 9.78 -5.07
N GLY A 335 -28.58 9.83 -6.15
CA GLY A 335 -28.31 11.06 -6.89
C GLY A 335 -27.10 11.85 -6.34
N GLY A 336 -26.91 13.05 -6.86
CA GLY A 336 -25.81 13.95 -6.49
C GLY A 336 -24.44 13.29 -6.58
N MET A 337 -23.56 13.64 -5.63
CA MET A 337 -22.20 13.09 -5.53
C MET A 337 -22.19 11.56 -5.42
N PHE A 338 -23.07 10.96 -4.61
CA PHE A 338 -23.05 9.50 -4.37
C PHE A 338 -23.33 8.70 -5.63
N GLU A 339 -24.23 9.18 -6.49
CA GLU A 339 -24.47 8.54 -7.78
C GLU A 339 -23.30 8.75 -8.75
N GLN A 340 -22.73 9.95 -8.79
CA GLN A 340 -21.56 10.23 -9.63
C GLN A 340 -20.36 9.37 -9.23
N TRP A 341 -20.11 9.22 -7.92
CA TRP A 341 -19.05 8.37 -7.39
C TRP A 341 -19.32 6.89 -7.67
N HIS A 342 -20.57 6.42 -7.51
CA HIS A 342 -20.97 5.07 -7.93
C HIS A 342 -20.68 4.82 -9.41
N GLN A 343 -21.03 5.76 -10.31
CA GLN A 343 -20.72 5.65 -11.74
C GLN A 343 -19.21 5.61 -12.00
N LYS A 344 -18.43 6.40 -11.25
CA LYS A 344 -16.96 6.37 -11.29
C LYS A 344 -16.42 5.00 -10.90
N LEU A 345 -16.81 4.44 -9.76
CA LEU A 345 -16.42 3.10 -9.29
C LEU A 345 -16.82 1.99 -10.28
N HIS A 346 -17.98 2.14 -10.92
CA HIS A 346 -18.47 1.21 -11.91
C HIS A 346 -17.76 1.35 -13.28
N ASN A 347 -17.02 2.42 -13.52
CA ASN A 347 -16.22 2.60 -14.72
C ASN A 347 -14.73 2.28 -14.48
N ASN A 348 -14.15 2.92 -13.46
CA ASN A 348 -12.75 2.80 -13.05
C ASN A 348 -12.64 3.02 -11.54
N ALA A 349 -12.61 1.94 -10.76
CA ALA A 349 -12.21 2.03 -9.36
C ALA A 349 -10.69 2.25 -9.27
N SER A 350 -10.24 3.07 -8.33
CA SER A 350 -8.84 3.45 -8.16
C SER A 350 -8.53 3.77 -6.68
N PRO A 351 -7.24 3.91 -6.32
CA PRO A 351 -6.85 4.28 -4.95
C PRO A 351 -7.48 5.58 -4.44
N ASP A 352 -7.81 6.54 -5.34
CA ASP A 352 -8.52 7.78 -4.98
C ASP A 352 -9.85 7.53 -4.28
N ASP A 353 -10.51 6.38 -4.52
CA ASP A 353 -11.79 6.06 -3.88
C ASP A 353 -11.65 5.89 -2.37
N ILE A 354 -10.48 5.48 -1.86
CA ILE A 354 -10.20 5.45 -0.41
C ILE A 354 -10.25 6.87 0.15
N VAL A 355 -9.55 7.80 -0.50
CA VAL A 355 -9.45 9.20 -0.07
C VAL A 355 -10.82 9.89 -0.15
N ILE A 356 -11.58 9.64 -1.22
CA ILE A 356 -12.94 10.16 -1.38
C ILE A 356 -13.86 9.63 -0.26
N CYS A 357 -13.78 8.33 0.06
CA CYS A 357 -14.56 7.73 1.13
C CYS A 357 -14.20 8.33 2.51
N GLU A 358 -12.90 8.48 2.80
CA GLU A 358 -12.41 9.11 4.04
C GLU A 358 -12.83 10.58 4.13
N ALA A 359 -12.78 11.36 3.05
CA ALA A 359 -13.24 12.74 3.05
C ALA A 359 -14.74 12.86 3.39
N ILE A 360 -15.57 11.94 2.89
CA ILE A 360 -17.01 11.91 3.22
C ILE A 360 -17.22 11.51 4.69
N LEU A 361 -16.40 10.60 5.21
CA LEU A 361 -16.41 10.24 6.63
C LEU A 361 -16.05 11.43 7.51
N GLU A 362 -14.97 12.16 7.21
CA GLU A 362 -14.58 13.36 7.97
C GLU A 362 -15.69 14.41 7.96
N TYR A 363 -16.31 14.65 6.81
CA TYR A 363 -17.50 15.51 6.71
C TYR A 363 -18.65 15.03 7.60
N ALA A 364 -18.99 13.74 7.57
CA ALA A 364 -20.06 13.18 8.39
C ALA A 364 -19.75 13.25 9.90
N GLU A 365 -18.48 13.09 10.29
CA GLU A 365 -18.03 13.14 11.68
C GLU A 365 -18.12 14.55 12.30
N THR A 366 -18.20 15.60 11.47
CA THR A 366 -18.45 16.98 11.94
C THR A 366 -19.91 17.26 12.29
N ALA A 367 -20.78 16.25 12.36
CA ALA A 367 -22.16 16.43 12.81
C ALA A 367 -22.20 16.96 14.27
N PRO A 368 -23.09 17.91 14.60
CA PRO A 368 -24.20 18.40 13.78
C PRO A 368 -23.86 19.53 12.80
N GLN A 369 -22.64 20.06 12.81
CA GLN A 369 -22.24 21.22 12.00
C GLN A 369 -22.19 20.93 10.50
N MET A 370 -21.85 19.69 10.11
CA MET A 370 -21.73 19.28 8.71
C MET A 370 -20.80 20.24 7.93
N ASP A 371 -19.56 20.34 8.39
CA ASP A 371 -18.54 21.23 7.85
C ASP A 371 -17.94 20.68 6.55
N ILE A 372 -18.35 21.25 5.43
CA ILE A 372 -17.85 20.87 4.10
C ILE A 372 -16.36 21.19 3.92
N GLN A 373 -15.78 22.08 4.74
CA GLN A 373 -14.35 22.38 4.66
C GLN A 373 -13.51 21.17 5.10
N ALA A 374 -14.01 20.32 6.01
CA ALA A 374 -13.34 19.07 6.38
C ALA A 374 -13.19 18.13 5.16
N TYR A 375 -14.24 18.02 4.34
CA TYR A 375 -14.21 17.25 3.10
C TYR A 375 -13.12 17.76 2.13
N TRP A 376 -13.14 19.06 1.83
CA TRP A 376 -12.17 19.64 0.89
C TRP A 376 -10.74 19.61 1.41
N SER A 377 -10.55 19.88 2.70
CA SER A 377 -9.23 19.86 3.34
C SER A 377 -8.61 18.45 3.30
N HIS A 378 -9.41 17.40 3.53
CA HIS A 378 -8.92 16.02 3.41
C HIS A 378 -8.53 15.66 1.97
N LEU A 379 -9.34 16.04 0.99
CA LEU A 379 -9.03 15.79 -0.42
C LEU A 379 -7.73 16.48 -0.84
N GLU A 380 -7.60 17.78 -0.54
CA GLU A 380 -6.43 18.59 -0.91
C GLU A 380 -5.15 18.07 -0.25
N LYS A 381 -5.21 17.73 1.04
CA LYS A 381 -4.09 17.11 1.78
C LYS A 381 -3.60 15.80 1.14
N ASN A 382 -4.48 15.09 0.42
CA ASN A 382 -4.16 13.84 -0.26
C ASN A 382 -3.98 13.99 -1.79
N GLY A 383 -3.82 15.23 -2.27
CA GLY A 383 -3.53 15.55 -3.67
C GLY A 383 -4.73 15.41 -4.62
N ILE A 384 -5.96 15.41 -4.10
CA ILE A 384 -7.19 15.40 -4.90
C ILE A 384 -7.79 16.80 -4.88
N THR A 385 -7.88 17.44 -6.05
CA THR A 385 -8.51 18.75 -6.20
C THR A 385 -9.88 18.62 -6.87
N SER A 386 -10.68 19.69 -6.85
CA SER A 386 -11.91 19.76 -7.64
C SER A 386 -11.65 19.50 -9.14
N LYS A 387 -10.52 19.99 -9.68
CA LYS A 387 -10.09 19.71 -11.06
C LYS A 387 -9.84 18.21 -11.28
N THR A 388 -9.23 17.53 -10.30
CA THR A 388 -9.01 16.07 -10.34
C THR A 388 -10.34 15.32 -10.41
N LEU A 389 -11.31 15.66 -9.54
CA LEU A 389 -12.64 15.04 -9.53
C LEU A 389 -13.39 15.20 -10.86
N LEU A 390 -13.25 16.36 -11.51
CA LEU A 390 -13.83 16.65 -12.82
C LEU A 390 -13.11 15.96 -13.98
N SER A 391 -11.84 15.57 -13.80
CA SER A 391 -11.01 14.95 -14.83
C SER A 391 -11.29 13.47 -15.05
N TYR A 392 -11.93 12.79 -14.09
CA TYR A 392 -12.28 11.38 -14.24
C TYR A 392 -13.22 11.16 -15.43
N ASP A 393 -13.05 10.03 -16.14
CA ASP A 393 -13.95 9.61 -17.24
C ASP A 393 -15.44 9.69 -16.86
N ARG A 394 -15.75 9.44 -15.58
CA ARG A 394 -17.04 9.72 -14.94
C ARG A 394 -16.83 10.76 -13.84
N ALA A 395 -16.87 12.01 -14.24
CA ALA A 395 -16.63 13.15 -13.35
C ALA A 395 -17.57 13.19 -12.15
N ILE A 396 -17.00 13.48 -10.97
CA ILE A 396 -17.73 13.84 -9.76
C ILE A 396 -17.78 15.38 -9.73
N ARG A 397 -18.99 15.92 -9.78
CA ARG A 397 -19.28 17.36 -9.90
C ARG A 397 -19.83 17.95 -8.62
N ASP A 398 -20.66 17.18 -7.93
CA ASP A 398 -21.36 17.64 -6.74
C ASP A 398 -20.55 17.31 -5.48
N ALA A 399 -20.71 18.14 -4.45
CA ALA A 399 -20.19 17.88 -3.11
C ALA A 399 -21.11 16.92 -2.34
N PRO A 400 -20.65 16.25 -1.27
CA PRO A 400 -21.52 15.40 -0.45
C PRO A 400 -22.59 16.23 0.26
N GLU A 401 -23.86 15.82 0.13
CA GLU A 401 -24.99 16.51 0.76
C GLU A 401 -25.91 15.51 1.48
N PHE A 402 -26.01 15.63 2.81
CA PHE A 402 -26.94 14.88 3.66
C PHE A 402 -27.12 15.56 5.02
N SER A 403 -28.22 15.25 5.71
CA SER A 403 -28.55 15.84 7.01
C SER A 403 -27.73 15.24 8.16
N ALA A 404 -27.51 16.02 9.23
CA ALA A 404 -26.86 15.54 10.46
C ALA A 404 -27.56 14.30 11.06
N SER A 405 -28.89 14.18 10.91
CA SER A 405 -29.64 12.99 11.33
C SER A 405 -29.26 11.72 10.58
N ARG A 406 -28.77 11.84 9.34
CA ARG A 406 -28.30 10.71 8.51
C ARG A 406 -26.82 10.43 8.70
N ALA A 407 -26.04 11.39 9.23
CA ALA A 407 -24.59 11.27 9.39
C ALA A 407 -24.18 9.98 10.10
N ARG A 408 -24.89 9.59 11.16
CA ARG A 408 -24.61 8.33 11.88
C ARG A 408 -24.67 7.09 10.98
N VAL A 409 -25.72 6.96 10.16
CA VAL A 409 -25.88 5.83 9.24
C VAL A 409 -24.85 5.88 8.12
N VAL A 410 -24.53 7.09 7.63
CA VAL A 410 -23.47 7.30 6.64
C VAL A 410 -22.11 6.86 7.17
N ILE A 411 -21.75 7.26 8.40
CA ILE A 411 -20.50 6.86 9.06
C ILE A 411 -20.42 5.35 9.15
N GLU A 412 -21.47 4.68 9.65
CA GLU A 412 -21.50 3.23 9.80
C GLU A 412 -21.29 2.51 8.45
N GLN A 413 -22.05 2.89 7.43
CA GLN A 413 -22.01 2.24 6.11
C GLN A 413 -20.69 2.53 5.36
N LEU A 414 -20.19 3.77 5.39
CA LEU A 414 -18.94 4.13 4.74
C LEU A 414 -17.72 3.58 5.48
N THR A 415 -17.76 3.44 6.81
CA THR A 415 -16.69 2.76 7.57
C THR A 415 -16.55 1.31 7.13
N ALA A 416 -17.67 0.59 6.97
CA ALA A 416 -17.66 -0.77 6.43
C ALA A 416 -17.16 -0.79 4.98
N TYR A 417 -17.64 0.12 4.13
CA TYR A 417 -17.23 0.19 2.72
C TYR A 417 -15.75 0.54 2.54
N LEU A 418 -15.19 1.39 3.41
CA LEU A 418 -13.78 1.76 3.40
C LEU A 418 -12.89 0.53 3.59
N LYS A 419 -13.30 -0.45 4.42
CA LYS A 419 -12.57 -1.72 4.56
C LYS A 419 -12.51 -2.48 3.24
N THR A 420 -13.59 -2.49 2.46
CA THR A 420 -13.61 -3.13 1.13
C THR A 420 -12.69 -2.41 0.14
N LEU A 421 -12.67 -1.08 0.13
CA LEU A 421 -11.76 -0.30 -0.72
C LEU A 421 -10.28 -0.54 -0.35
N LYS A 422 -9.95 -0.45 0.95
CA LYS A 422 -8.59 -0.69 1.47
C LYS A 422 -8.14 -2.12 1.21
N ALA A 423 -9.03 -3.10 1.35
CA ALA A 423 -8.74 -4.50 1.07
C ALA A 423 -8.34 -4.77 -0.38
N VAL A 424 -8.57 -3.84 -1.33
CA VAL A 424 -8.14 -3.94 -2.74
C VAL A 424 -6.99 -2.99 -3.05
N PHE A 425 -7.08 -1.72 -2.65
CA PHE A 425 -6.15 -0.68 -3.09
C PHE A 425 -5.08 -0.30 -2.06
N SER A 426 -5.22 -0.68 -0.79
CA SER A 426 -4.26 -0.31 0.26
C SER A 426 -3.34 -1.48 0.64
N GLY A 427 -2.16 -1.55 0.02
CA GLY A 427 -1.18 -2.62 0.26
C GLY A 427 -0.55 -2.62 1.66
N ALA A 428 -0.56 -1.48 2.36
CA ALA A 428 0.09 -1.28 3.65
C ALA A 428 -0.89 -0.97 4.80
N ASP A 429 -2.19 -1.21 4.63
CA ASP A 429 -3.16 -1.08 5.73
C ASP A 429 -3.04 -2.26 6.72
N LEU A 430 -2.79 -1.95 7.99
CA LEU A 430 -2.52 -2.94 9.04
C LEU A 430 -3.70 -3.88 9.27
N GLU A 431 -4.92 -3.36 9.38
CA GLU A 431 -6.12 -4.19 9.62
C GLU A 431 -6.36 -5.14 8.45
N CYS A 432 -6.26 -4.63 7.21
CA CYS A 432 -6.40 -5.45 6.02
C CYS A 432 -5.32 -6.54 5.95
N ALA A 433 -4.05 -6.20 6.20
CA ALA A 433 -2.95 -7.16 6.13
C ALA A 433 -3.08 -8.25 7.21
N VAL A 434 -3.44 -7.89 8.44
CA VAL A 434 -3.69 -8.85 9.53
C VAL A 434 -4.84 -9.80 9.17
N ASN A 435 -5.97 -9.26 8.74
CA ASN A 435 -7.15 -10.07 8.38
C ASN A 435 -6.84 -11.04 7.24
N ARG A 436 -6.02 -10.65 6.25
CA ARG A 436 -5.63 -11.55 5.15
C ARG A 436 -4.81 -12.74 5.63
N VAL A 437 -3.95 -12.55 6.62
CA VAL A 437 -3.08 -13.60 7.16
C VAL A 437 -3.83 -14.49 8.16
N LEU A 438 -4.63 -13.89 9.04
CA LEU A 438 -5.44 -14.61 10.03
C LEU A 438 -6.73 -15.21 9.46
N GLY A 439 -7.04 -14.89 8.21
CA GLY A 439 -8.27 -15.28 7.55
C GLY A 439 -9.44 -14.42 7.98
N TYR A 440 -10.36 -14.20 7.05
CA TYR A 440 -11.62 -13.53 7.33
C TYR A 440 -12.68 -14.02 6.35
N GLU A 441 -13.93 -13.87 6.78
CA GLU A 441 -15.07 -14.13 5.93
C GLU A 441 -15.89 -12.86 5.82
N ALA A 442 -16.11 -12.42 4.60
CA ALA A 442 -17.01 -11.32 4.35
C ALA A 442 -18.37 -11.87 3.92
N PRO A 443 -19.46 -11.36 4.51
CA PRO A 443 -20.82 -11.84 4.30
C PRO A 443 -21.26 -11.86 2.83
N LEU A 444 -22.20 -12.76 2.52
CA LEU A 444 -22.76 -12.95 1.19
C LEU A 444 -23.41 -11.66 0.69
N LEU A 445 -22.97 -11.18 -0.47
CA LEU A 445 -23.55 -10.01 -1.13
C LEU A 445 -23.78 -10.33 -2.61
N LYS A 446 -25.04 -10.29 -3.05
CA LYS A 446 -25.46 -10.67 -4.41
C LYS A 446 -24.90 -12.01 -4.90
N GLY A 447 -24.84 -13.01 -4.02
CA GLY A 447 -24.33 -14.35 -4.35
C GLY A 447 -22.80 -14.51 -4.27
N ASN A 448 -22.05 -13.44 -4.02
CA ASN A 448 -20.60 -13.51 -3.83
C ASN A 448 -20.25 -13.54 -2.34
N ARG A 449 -19.57 -14.61 -1.90
CA ARG A 449 -19.01 -14.76 -0.56
C ARG A 449 -17.50 -14.60 -0.68
N ILE A 450 -16.89 -13.73 0.12
CA ILE A 450 -15.43 -13.67 0.20
C ILE A 450 -15.03 -14.49 1.40
N LYS A 451 -14.21 -15.51 1.17
CA LYS A 451 -13.61 -16.28 2.25
C LYS A 451 -12.12 -16.34 1.99
N VAL A 452 -11.36 -15.64 2.82
CA VAL A 452 -9.91 -15.72 2.84
C VAL A 452 -9.54 -16.70 3.94
N GLU A 453 -8.99 -17.85 3.57
CA GLU A 453 -8.52 -18.84 4.54
C GLU A 453 -7.34 -18.27 5.35
N PRO A 454 -7.15 -18.68 6.62
CA PRO A 454 -5.94 -18.35 7.36
C PRO A 454 -4.69 -19.03 6.78
N ILE A 455 -3.55 -18.36 6.92
CA ILE A 455 -2.23 -18.95 6.68
C ILE A 455 -1.88 -19.83 7.89
N GLN A 456 -1.81 -21.14 7.67
CA GLN A 456 -1.66 -22.13 8.74
C GLN A 456 -0.34 -21.98 9.50
N GLU A 457 0.72 -21.60 8.79
CA GLU A 457 2.05 -21.37 9.34
C GLU A 457 2.06 -20.21 10.34
N VAL A 458 1.25 -19.18 10.10
CA VAL A 458 1.07 -18.05 11.02
C VAL A 458 0.20 -18.45 12.21
N LEU A 459 -0.88 -19.20 11.98
CA LEU A 459 -1.76 -19.67 13.07
C LEU A 459 -1.06 -20.59 14.09
N ARG A 460 0.01 -21.28 13.69
CA ARG A 460 0.80 -22.12 14.59
C ARG A 460 1.51 -21.30 15.67
N ASP A 461 1.86 -20.05 15.39
CA ASP A 461 2.43 -19.13 16.39
C ASP A 461 1.30 -18.36 17.10
N ARG A 462 0.80 -18.95 18.19
CA ARG A 462 -0.29 -18.36 19.00
C ARG A 462 0.05 -16.97 19.55
N GLN A 463 1.34 -16.71 19.82
CA GLN A 463 1.78 -15.42 20.34
C GLN A 463 1.74 -14.36 19.25
N LEU A 464 2.19 -14.70 18.04
CA LEU A 464 2.06 -13.84 16.86
C LEU A 464 0.59 -13.49 16.61
N VAL A 465 -0.32 -14.48 16.61
CA VAL A 465 -1.76 -14.23 16.39
C VAL A 465 -2.34 -13.27 17.42
N ALA A 466 -2.06 -13.49 18.72
CA ALA A 466 -2.54 -12.62 19.78
C ALA A 466 -2.04 -11.17 19.62
N GLN A 467 -0.74 -11.00 19.34
CA GLN A 467 -0.15 -9.67 19.12
C GLN A 467 -0.74 -8.96 17.89
N LEU A 468 -0.97 -9.67 16.78
CA LEU A 468 -1.59 -9.07 15.59
C LEU A 468 -3.03 -8.61 15.85
N GLN A 469 -3.82 -9.40 16.56
CA GLN A 469 -5.19 -9.03 16.94
C GLN A 469 -5.21 -7.81 17.85
N GLU A 470 -4.28 -7.75 18.81
CA GLU A 470 -4.15 -6.64 19.75
C GLU A 470 -3.70 -5.35 19.04
N LEU A 471 -2.76 -5.44 18.09
CA LEU A 471 -2.34 -4.29 17.28
C LEU A 471 -3.51 -3.67 16.48
N VAL A 472 -4.38 -4.51 15.90
CA VAL A 472 -5.59 -4.05 15.22
C VAL A 472 -6.56 -3.41 16.20
N HIS A 473 -6.72 -4.00 17.39
CA HIS A 473 -7.59 -3.46 18.43
C HIS A 473 -7.12 -2.08 18.91
N VAL A 474 -5.85 -1.91 19.24
CA VAL A 474 -5.29 -0.62 19.68
C VAL A 474 -5.43 0.43 18.58
N ARG A 475 -5.23 0.07 17.31
CA ARG A 475 -5.44 0.97 16.17
C ARG A 475 -6.89 1.45 16.06
N SER A 476 -7.85 0.58 16.37
CA SER A 476 -9.28 0.95 16.38
C SER A 476 -9.62 1.97 17.48
N LEU A 477 -8.83 2.02 18.55
CA LEU A 477 -8.97 2.94 19.69
C LEU A 477 -8.13 4.23 19.53
N SER A 478 -7.65 4.53 18.32
CA SER A 478 -6.72 5.66 18.08
C SER A 478 -7.27 7.03 18.51
N LYS A 479 -8.59 7.22 18.50
CA LYS A 479 -9.22 8.49 18.97
C LYS A 479 -9.18 8.59 20.50
N GLU A 480 -9.39 7.49 21.19
CA GLU A 480 -9.37 7.39 22.64
C GLU A 480 -7.94 7.42 23.18
N THR A 481 -6.98 6.78 22.53
CA THR A 481 -5.55 6.83 22.93
C THR A 481 -4.99 8.25 22.85
N ARG A 482 -5.46 9.07 21.90
CA ARG A 482 -5.11 10.49 21.80
C ARG A 482 -5.64 11.35 22.96
N ARG A 483 -6.61 10.85 23.74
CA ARG A 483 -7.16 11.54 24.92
C ARG A 483 -6.41 11.21 26.21
N LEU A 484 -5.49 10.26 26.17
CA LEU A 484 -4.64 9.91 27.31
C LEU A 484 -3.64 11.05 27.59
N ASP A 485 -3.13 11.11 28.82
CA ASP A 485 -2.00 11.96 29.18
C ASP A 485 -0.72 11.54 28.42
N GLU A 486 0.26 12.45 28.34
CA GLU A 486 1.48 12.26 27.55
C GLU A 486 2.27 11.02 27.97
N ASP A 487 2.43 10.78 29.28
CA ASP A 487 3.15 9.63 29.84
C ASP A 487 2.49 8.30 29.42
N SER A 488 1.17 8.21 29.58
CA SER A 488 0.39 7.04 29.16
C SER A 488 0.45 6.81 27.65
N ARG A 489 0.46 7.89 26.85
CA ARG A 489 0.62 7.79 25.38
C ARG A 489 1.99 7.22 25.00
N VAL A 490 3.05 7.67 25.66
CA VAL A 490 4.42 7.17 25.44
C VAL A 490 4.51 5.68 25.80
N GLU A 491 3.91 5.26 26.92
CA GLU A 491 3.90 3.86 27.34
C GLU A 491 3.15 2.96 26.34
N VAL A 492 1.94 3.36 25.93
CA VAL A 492 1.15 2.64 24.92
C VAL A 492 1.91 2.55 23.60
N ALA A 493 2.50 3.66 23.14
CA ALA A 493 3.29 3.69 21.92
C ALA A 493 4.50 2.74 21.99
N MET A 494 5.18 2.66 23.13
CA MET A 494 6.31 1.74 23.32
C MET A 494 5.85 0.28 23.29
N LYS A 495 4.72 -0.05 23.93
CA LYS A 495 4.13 -1.40 23.86
C LYS A 495 3.77 -1.77 22.42
N VAL A 496 3.11 -0.87 21.68
CA VAL A 496 2.77 -1.06 20.27
C VAL A 496 4.03 -1.24 19.40
N ALA A 497 5.03 -0.37 19.56
CA ALA A 497 6.30 -0.44 18.84
C ALA A 497 7.02 -1.79 19.08
N ASN A 498 7.02 -2.25 20.33
CA ASN A 498 7.57 -3.55 20.69
C ASN A 498 6.80 -4.72 20.04
N ALA A 499 5.47 -4.72 20.12
CA ALA A 499 4.65 -5.74 19.48
C ALA A 499 4.89 -5.78 17.97
N ILE A 500 5.00 -4.61 17.32
CA ILE A 500 5.28 -4.52 15.89
C ILE A 500 6.61 -5.22 15.57
N ILE A 501 7.71 -4.90 16.26
CA ILE A 501 9.02 -5.51 15.98
C ILE A 501 9.06 -7.00 16.32
N ASP A 502 8.36 -7.44 17.37
CA ASP A 502 8.23 -8.86 17.67
C ASP A 502 7.49 -9.60 16.54
N CYS A 503 6.37 -9.05 16.06
CA CYS A 503 5.64 -9.61 14.93
C CYS A 503 6.51 -9.66 13.68
N ARG A 504 7.18 -8.56 13.32
CA ARG A 504 8.07 -8.47 12.15
C ARG A 504 9.22 -9.48 12.22
N THR A 505 9.81 -9.64 13.41
CA THR A 505 10.90 -10.60 13.63
C THR A 505 10.42 -12.05 13.46
N ARG A 506 9.22 -12.37 13.98
CA ARG A 506 8.62 -13.71 13.83
C ARG A 506 8.28 -14.03 12.38
N ILE A 507 7.76 -13.06 11.63
CA ILE A 507 7.38 -13.28 10.22
C ILE A 507 8.56 -13.19 9.24
N GLN A 508 9.70 -12.62 9.65
CA GLN A 508 10.88 -12.51 8.79
C GLN A 508 11.29 -13.86 8.16
N GLY A 509 11.14 -14.93 8.93
CA GLY A 509 11.43 -16.28 8.46
C GLY A 509 10.52 -16.75 7.32
N PHE A 510 9.27 -16.28 7.26
CA PHE A 510 8.34 -16.56 6.17
C PHE A 510 8.61 -15.63 4.97
N CYS A 511 8.99 -14.38 5.23
CA CYS A 511 9.29 -13.40 4.17
C CYS A 511 10.55 -13.74 3.35
N MET A 512 11.55 -14.37 3.97
CA MET A 512 12.84 -14.65 3.32
C MET A 512 12.92 -16.03 2.65
N PHE A 513 12.01 -16.95 2.97
CA PHE A 513 12.08 -18.34 2.51
C PHE A 513 10.69 -18.81 2.10
N GLU A 514 10.38 -18.72 0.80
CA GLU A 514 9.05 -19.02 0.24
C GLU A 514 8.59 -20.45 0.48
N ASP A 515 9.51 -21.42 0.58
CA ASP A 515 9.21 -22.82 0.97
C ASP A 515 8.47 -22.93 2.31
N ARG A 516 8.38 -21.82 3.07
CA ARG A 516 7.73 -21.74 4.37
C ARG A 516 6.36 -21.08 4.35
N CYS A 517 5.86 -20.55 3.23
CA CYS A 517 4.51 -19.98 3.16
C CYS A 517 3.97 -19.89 1.72
N ALA A 518 2.89 -20.64 1.43
CA ALA A 518 2.23 -20.66 0.12
C ALA A 518 1.53 -19.34 -0.29
N ARG A 519 1.37 -18.40 0.64
CA ARG A 519 0.80 -17.06 0.41
C ARG A 519 1.79 -15.97 0.80
N TRP A 520 3.01 -16.08 0.29
CA TRP A 520 4.14 -15.21 0.61
C TRP A 520 3.83 -13.72 0.44
N ILE A 521 3.11 -13.35 -0.62
CA ILE A 521 2.71 -11.96 -0.91
C ILE A 521 1.95 -11.32 0.27
N ASP A 522 1.09 -12.09 0.94
CA ASP A 522 0.29 -11.57 2.05
C ASP A 522 1.14 -11.32 3.30
N VAL A 523 2.15 -12.16 3.52
CA VAL A 523 3.09 -11.99 4.64
C VAL A 523 4.02 -10.80 4.41
N VAL A 524 4.50 -10.57 3.19
CA VAL A 524 5.29 -9.38 2.87
C VAL A 524 4.46 -8.10 2.94
N SER A 525 3.20 -8.16 2.51
CA SER A 525 2.26 -7.04 2.69
C SER A 525 2.04 -6.74 4.18
N LEU A 526 1.95 -7.77 5.03
CA LEU A 526 1.92 -7.62 6.49
C LEU A 526 3.20 -6.97 7.04
N ASP A 527 4.39 -7.40 6.59
CA ASP A 527 5.65 -6.78 7.02
C ASP A 527 5.72 -5.29 6.64
N LEU A 528 5.27 -4.92 5.43
CA LEU A 528 5.17 -3.53 4.99
C LEU A 528 4.16 -2.73 5.84
N ALA A 529 2.99 -3.30 6.13
CA ALA A 529 1.97 -2.64 6.95
C ALA A 529 2.44 -2.43 8.41
N LEU A 530 3.17 -3.40 8.96
CA LEU A 530 3.81 -3.30 10.27
C LEU A 530 4.89 -2.22 10.28
N GLU A 531 5.75 -2.17 9.26
CA GLU A 531 6.77 -1.13 9.12
C GLU A 531 6.18 0.28 9.03
N GLN A 532 5.14 0.47 8.21
CA GLN A 532 4.46 1.76 8.09
C GLN A 532 3.78 2.14 9.42
N SER A 533 3.19 1.18 10.12
CA SER A 533 2.59 1.42 11.45
C SER A 533 3.64 1.80 12.49
N PHE A 534 4.83 1.20 12.45
CA PHE A 534 5.96 1.58 13.32
C PHE A 534 6.37 3.03 13.10
N ARG A 535 6.46 3.46 11.84
CA ARG A 535 6.79 4.85 11.49
C ARG A 535 5.77 5.82 12.08
N VAL A 536 4.47 5.58 11.85
CA VAL A 536 3.39 6.44 12.36
C VAL A 536 3.43 6.56 13.88
N VAL A 537 3.60 5.45 14.59
CA VAL A 537 3.69 5.44 16.06
C VAL A 537 4.91 6.23 16.55
N THR A 538 6.04 6.11 15.85
CA THR A 538 7.27 6.83 16.22
C THR A 538 7.14 8.32 15.95
N GLU A 539 6.67 8.72 14.77
CA GLU A 539 6.46 10.13 14.39
C GLU A 539 5.50 10.85 15.35
N GLU A 540 4.48 10.16 15.85
CA GLU A 540 3.54 10.72 16.84
C GLU A 540 4.22 10.98 18.21
N ILE A 541 5.17 10.12 18.61
CA ILE A 541 5.77 10.17 19.95
C ILE A 541 7.05 10.99 20.02
N VAL A 542 7.76 11.15 18.90
CA VAL A 542 9.02 11.90 18.82
C VAL A 542 8.91 13.28 19.48
N PRO A 543 7.87 14.11 19.24
CA PRO A 543 7.73 15.41 19.90
C PRO A 543 7.62 15.32 21.43
N LEU A 544 6.93 14.30 21.95
CA LEU A 544 6.70 14.12 23.39
C LEU A 544 7.98 13.72 24.14
N LEU A 545 8.91 13.05 23.46
CA LEU A 545 10.20 12.64 24.04
C LEU A 545 11.19 13.81 24.25
N ASP A 546 10.86 15.03 23.79
CA ASP A 546 11.74 16.21 23.78
C ASP A 546 11.64 17.09 25.03
N HIS A 547 10.65 16.88 25.90
CA HIS A 547 10.43 17.77 27.03
C HIS A 547 11.65 17.81 27.96
N GLN A 548 12.35 18.95 27.92
CA GLN A 548 13.60 19.20 28.62
C GLN A 548 13.36 19.26 30.14
N ASP A 549 13.97 18.33 30.87
CA ASP A 549 14.63 18.59 32.16
C ASP A 549 13.83 19.19 33.34
N GLN A 550 12.49 19.34 33.31
CA GLN A 550 11.78 19.98 34.45
C GLN A 550 10.66 19.18 35.15
N LYS A 551 10.29 17.96 34.71
CA LYS A 551 9.29 17.14 35.44
C LYS A 551 9.57 15.64 35.56
N ASP A 552 10.70 15.15 35.08
CA ASP A 552 11.03 13.72 35.21
C ASP A 552 11.66 13.39 36.57
N SER A 553 10.86 13.37 37.63
CA SER A 553 11.29 12.81 38.92
C SER A 553 11.52 11.29 38.85
N THR A 554 11.06 10.62 37.79
CA THR A 554 11.09 9.15 37.61
C THR A 554 12.14 8.66 36.62
N GLY A 555 12.70 9.53 35.76
CA GLY A 555 13.64 9.13 34.69
C GLY A 555 13.01 8.35 33.52
N MET A 556 11.68 8.18 33.51
CA MET A 556 10.95 7.33 32.57
C MET A 556 11.17 7.72 31.11
N HIS A 557 11.13 9.01 30.74
CA HIS A 557 11.31 9.42 29.33
C HIS A 557 12.73 9.18 28.81
N LYS A 558 13.72 9.10 29.70
CA LYS A 558 15.10 8.73 29.31
C LYS A 558 15.18 7.26 28.91
N ASP A 559 14.57 6.39 29.70
CA ASP A 559 14.52 4.95 29.42
C ASP A 559 13.66 4.65 28.17
N MET A 560 12.59 5.43 27.96
CA MET A 560 11.74 5.34 26.77
C MET A 560 12.47 5.77 25.49
N LEU A 561 13.21 6.89 25.49
CA LEU A 561 13.97 7.30 24.30
C LEU A 561 15.01 6.25 23.90
N LEU A 562 15.75 5.71 24.88
CA LEU A 562 16.72 4.64 24.65
C LEU A 562 16.06 3.37 24.07
N SER A 563 14.87 3.03 24.59
CA SER A 563 14.07 1.91 24.11
C SER A 563 13.59 2.11 22.67
N PHE A 564 13.05 3.28 22.33
CA PHE A 564 12.63 3.60 20.96
C PHE A 564 13.80 3.59 19.98
N VAL A 565 14.99 4.06 20.37
CA VAL A 565 16.19 3.98 19.53
C VAL A 565 16.58 2.52 19.30
N GLN A 566 16.60 1.67 20.33
CA GLN A 566 16.88 0.24 20.15
C GLN A 566 15.91 -0.41 19.15
N VAL A 567 14.61 -0.22 19.36
CA VAL A 567 13.56 -0.84 18.54
C VAL A 567 13.57 -0.28 17.11
N SER A 568 13.98 0.98 16.92
CA SER A 568 14.19 1.58 15.59
C SER A 568 15.39 0.98 14.86
N ILE A 569 16.50 0.67 15.56
CA ILE A 569 17.64 -0.04 14.95
C ILE A 569 17.20 -1.44 14.52
N GLU A 570 16.43 -2.15 15.35
CA GLU A 570 15.85 -3.46 15.00
C GLU A 570 14.94 -3.36 13.76
N ASN A 571 14.11 -2.33 13.67
CA ASN A 571 13.24 -2.06 12.51
C ASN A 571 14.05 -1.89 11.20
N VAL A 572 15.14 -1.13 11.24
CA VAL A 572 16.04 -0.92 10.10
C VAL A 572 16.69 -2.24 9.69
N ILE A 573 17.21 -3.00 10.66
CA ILE A 573 17.85 -4.32 10.43
C ILE A 573 16.91 -5.31 9.74
N LEU A 574 15.59 -5.21 9.93
CA LEU A 574 14.62 -6.11 9.30
C LEU A 574 14.38 -5.80 7.81
N SER A 575 14.75 -4.61 7.33
CA SER A 575 14.39 -4.12 6.00
C SER A 575 15.57 -3.84 5.08
N THR A 576 16.69 -3.41 5.65
CA THR A 576 17.86 -2.99 4.88
C THR A 576 18.70 -4.18 4.44
N SER A 577 19.35 -4.05 3.29
CA SER A 577 20.36 -4.99 2.79
C SER A 577 21.46 -4.17 2.09
N PRO A 578 22.72 -4.20 2.56
CA PRO A 578 23.23 -5.01 3.66
C PRO A 578 22.78 -4.47 5.03
N ASN A 579 22.89 -5.28 6.07
CA ASN A 579 22.50 -4.89 7.43
C ASN A 579 23.57 -5.16 8.50
N ASP A 580 24.78 -5.55 8.09
CA ASP A 580 25.91 -5.90 8.95
C ASP A 580 26.31 -4.77 9.90
N GLU A 581 26.45 -3.54 9.40
CA GLU A 581 26.83 -2.40 10.25
C GLU A 581 25.75 -2.06 11.30
N PHE A 582 24.47 -2.12 10.90
CA PHE A 582 23.36 -1.93 11.85
C PHE A 582 23.31 -3.04 12.90
N LEU A 583 23.61 -4.29 12.53
CA LEU A 583 23.72 -5.41 13.47
C LEU A 583 24.82 -5.18 14.51
N VAL A 584 25.99 -4.68 14.08
CA VAL A 584 27.08 -4.34 15.01
C VAL A 584 26.66 -3.20 15.93
N CYS A 585 26.04 -2.15 15.38
CA CYS A 585 25.54 -1.02 16.16
C CYS A 585 24.49 -1.47 17.20
N LEU A 586 23.56 -2.36 16.83
CA LEU A 586 22.58 -2.90 17.76
C LEU A 586 23.23 -3.66 18.92
N ARG A 587 24.24 -4.49 18.64
CA ARG A 587 24.99 -5.22 19.69
C ARG A 587 25.71 -4.26 20.64
N GLN A 588 26.35 -3.23 20.09
CA GLN A 588 27.03 -2.20 20.88
C GLN A 588 26.05 -1.39 21.73
N PHE A 589 24.92 -1.00 21.14
CA PHE A 589 23.87 -0.25 21.83
C PHE A 589 23.25 -1.08 22.97
N ARG A 590 22.88 -2.33 22.72
CA ARG A 590 22.37 -3.26 23.74
C ARG A 590 23.39 -3.49 24.87
N ALA A 591 24.68 -3.58 24.54
CA ALA A 591 25.73 -3.69 25.56
C ALA A 591 25.81 -2.42 26.42
N ALA A 592 25.69 -1.23 25.81
CA ALA A 592 25.69 0.03 26.53
C ALA A 592 24.47 0.18 27.46
N LEU A 593 23.29 -0.28 27.05
CA LEU A 593 22.09 -0.25 27.90
C LEU A 593 22.27 -1.06 29.19
N LYS A 594 22.94 -2.22 29.12
CA LYS A 594 23.23 -3.06 30.29
C LYS A 594 24.18 -2.40 31.30
N THR A 595 25.04 -1.49 30.85
CA THR A 595 26.04 -0.82 31.68
C THR A 595 25.58 0.53 32.26
N LEU A 596 24.35 0.96 31.97
CA LEU A 596 23.81 2.27 32.37
C LEU A 596 23.75 2.48 33.90
N LYS A 597 23.60 1.41 34.69
CA LYS A 597 23.38 1.46 36.16
C LYS A 597 24.65 1.67 37.01
N ALA A 598 25.76 2.10 36.40
CA ALA A 598 27.07 2.22 37.06
C ALA A 598 27.42 3.65 37.54
N SER A 599 28.54 3.82 38.27
CA SER A 599 28.98 5.07 38.94
C SER A 599 29.17 6.27 37.99
N LYS A 600 29.36 7.49 38.53
CA LYS A 600 29.54 8.73 37.74
C LYS A 600 30.65 8.67 36.67
N ASP A 601 31.83 8.12 37.01
CA ASP A 601 32.90 7.93 36.01
C ASP A 601 32.50 6.93 34.92
N SER A 602 31.71 5.92 35.31
CA SER A 602 31.11 4.99 34.36
C SER A 602 30.00 5.63 33.51
N GLN A 603 29.39 6.74 33.92
CA GLN A 603 28.39 7.46 33.12
C GLN A 603 29.03 8.23 31.97
N LYS A 604 30.20 8.84 32.20
CA LYS A 604 30.98 9.50 31.14
C LYS A 604 31.46 8.49 30.10
N ASP A 605 32.05 7.38 30.57
CA ASP A 605 32.47 6.27 29.70
C ASP A 605 31.29 5.65 28.95
N TRP A 606 30.13 5.51 29.61
CA TRP A 606 28.91 5.06 28.97
C TRP A 606 28.47 6.02 27.86
N ALA A 607 28.44 7.32 28.14
CA ALA A 607 28.04 8.35 27.19
C ALA A 607 28.95 8.37 25.97
N LEU A 608 30.27 8.20 26.15
CA LEU A 608 31.23 8.07 25.05
C LEU A 608 30.97 6.82 24.18
N ARG A 609 30.63 5.67 24.78
CA ARG A 609 30.30 4.44 24.02
C ARG A 609 29.00 4.58 23.23
N VAL A 610 27.99 5.20 23.83
CA VAL A 610 26.72 5.46 23.16
C VAL A 610 26.93 6.46 22.02
N ASP A 611 27.64 7.57 22.25
CA ASP A 611 27.96 8.55 21.21
C ASP A 611 28.72 7.90 20.04
N ALA A 612 29.75 7.09 20.33
CA ALA A 612 30.47 6.33 19.30
C ALA A 612 29.54 5.41 18.48
N THR A 613 28.56 4.77 19.13
CA THR A 613 27.55 3.94 18.45
C THR A 613 26.63 4.81 17.58
N ILE A 614 26.21 5.98 18.06
CA ILE A 614 25.40 6.93 17.28
C ILE A 614 26.17 7.44 16.06
N GLN A 615 27.46 7.77 16.20
CA GLN A 615 28.28 8.20 15.05
C GLN A 615 28.36 7.12 13.97
N ARG A 616 28.45 5.85 14.36
CA ARG A 616 28.39 4.72 13.42
C ARG A 616 27.02 4.58 12.76
N LEU A 617 25.93 4.74 13.52
CA LEU A 617 24.58 4.74 12.97
C LEU A 617 24.39 5.86 11.94
N TYR A 618 24.87 7.08 12.22
CA TYR A 618 24.81 8.17 11.24
C TYR A 618 25.59 7.86 9.97
N LEU A 619 26.77 7.24 10.09
CA LEU A 619 27.53 6.82 8.91
C LEU A 619 26.79 5.74 8.12
N ALA A 620 26.21 4.75 8.79
CA ALA A 620 25.43 3.69 8.14
C ALA A 620 24.20 4.25 7.41
N LEU A 621 23.44 5.14 8.08
CA LEU A 621 22.31 5.87 7.49
C LEU A 621 22.76 6.76 6.32
N GLY A 622 23.92 7.39 6.45
CA GLY A 622 24.51 8.24 5.43
C GLY A 622 24.86 7.47 4.16
N VAL A 623 25.52 6.31 4.31
CA VAL A 623 25.87 5.39 3.22
C VAL A 623 24.62 4.86 2.53
N GLU A 624 23.62 4.41 3.30
CA GLU A 624 22.35 3.91 2.74
C GLU A 624 21.63 5.00 1.94
N SER A 625 21.54 6.21 2.49
CA SER A 625 20.94 7.36 1.83
C SER A 625 21.69 7.74 0.55
N GLN A 626 23.03 7.76 0.57
CA GLN A 626 23.84 8.09 -0.60
C GLN A 626 23.70 7.03 -1.71
N PHE A 627 23.62 5.76 -1.34
CA PHE A 627 23.39 4.67 -2.28
C PHE A 627 22.06 4.87 -3.03
N TRP A 628 20.94 5.05 -2.31
CA TRP A 628 19.63 5.25 -2.94
C TRP A 628 19.57 6.54 -3.75
N MET A 629 20.14 7.64 -3.26
CA MET A 629 20.23 8.89 -4.02
C MET A 629 21.02 8.71 -5.32
N GLY A 630 22.19 8.06 -5.26
CA GLY A 630 23.05 7.84 -6.42
C GLY A 630 22.39 6.99 -7.52
N VAL A 631 21.53 6.04 -7.12
CA VAL A 631 20.83 5.15 -8.05
C VAL A 631 19.53 5.78 -8.56
N LEU A 632 18.68 6.30 -7.67
CA LEU A 632 17.33 6.76 -8.03
C LEU A 632 17.34 8.15 -8.68
N THR A 633 18.22 9.08 -8.27
CA THR A 633 18.24 10.45 -8.82
C THR A 633 18.44 10.47 -10.34
N PRO A 634 19.50 9.86 -10.90
CA PRO A 634 19.70 9.90 -12.35
C PRO A 634 18.64 9.08 -13.09
N LEU A 635 18.10 8.02 -12.49
CA LEU A 635 17.02 7.21 -13.07
C LEU A 635 15.72 8.02 -13.16
N CYS A 636 15.28 8.64 -12.06
CA CYS A 636 14.02 9.39 -12.02
C CYS A 636 14.08 10.62 -12.92
N ALA A 637 15.22 11.32 -12.99
CA ALA A 637 15.38 12.45 -13.90
C ALA A 637 15.23 12.01 -15.37
N ARG A 638 16.05 11.07 -15.84
CA ARG A 638 16.01 10.63 -17.25
C ARG A 638 14.67 10.00 -17.63
N PHE A 639 14.15 9.11 -16.78
CA PHE A 639 12.95 8.35 -17.09
C PHE A 639 11.69 9.20 -16.94
N GLY A 640 11.62 10.07 -15.92
CA GLY A 640 10.55 11.06 -15.76
C GLY A 640 10.47 12.02 -16.95
N ASP A 641 11.62 12.57 -17.39
CA ASP A 641 11.70 13.42 -18.58
C ASP A 641 11.20 12.68 -19.83
N SER A 642 11.59 11.40 -19.98
CA SER A 642 11.18 10.59 -21.14
C SER A 642 9.67 10.32 -21.20
N LEU A 643 9.00 10.30 -20.05
CA LEU A 643 7.56 10.10 -19.91
C LEU A 643 6.77 11.43 -19.92
N GLY A 644 7.46 12.57 -19.92
CA GLY A 644 6.85 13.90 -19.87
C GLY A 644 6.24 14.27 -18.50
N CYS A 645 6.76 13.69 -17.41
CA CYS A 645 6.34 14.01 -16.04
C CYS A 645 6.88 15.38 -15.59
N ASP A 646 6.35 15.92 -14.49
CA ASP A 646 6.95 17.10 -13.86
C ASP A 646 8.36 16.77 -13.34
N SER A 647 9.34 17.54 -13.80
CA SER A 647 10.74 17.39 -13.38
C SER A 647 10.93 17.61 -11.87
N THR A 648 10.10 18.45 -11.26
CA THR A 648 10.13 18.75 -9.82
C THR A 648 9.74 17.52 -9.01
N VAL A 649 8.60 16.92 -9.36
CA VAL A 649 8.09 15.70 -8.72
C VAL A 649 9.05 14.53 -8.93
N SER A 650 9.56 14.38 -10.15
CA SER A 650 10.50 13.31 -10.49
C SER A 650 11.81 13.40 -9.68
N ARG A 651 12.29 14.62 -9.39
CA ARG A 651 13.50 14.85 -8.58
C ARG A 651 13.29 14.62 -7.08
N GLN A 652 12.04 14.68 -6.58
CA GLN A 652 11.71 14.44 -5.17
C GLN A 652 11.58 12.96 -4.81
N ILE A 653 11.26 12.08 -5.78
CA ILE A 653 11.07 10.65 -5.55
C ILE A 653 12.22 9.98 -4.77
N PRO A 654 13.51 10.20 -5.10
CA PRO A 654 14.62 9.61 -4.35
C PRO A 654 14.61 9.97 -2.87
N GLU A 655 14.38 11.25 -2.55
CA GLU A 655 14.37 11.75 -1.17
C GLU A 655 13.15 11.23 -0.41
N GLU A 656 11.98 11.24 -1.05
CA GLU A 656 10.77 10.63 -0.48
C GLU A 656 10.94 9.13 -0.21
N THR A 657 11.64 8.41 -1.08
CA THR A 657 11.89 6.97 -0.91
C THR A 657 12.68 6.69 0.37
N ILE A 658 13.68 7.53 0.64
CA ILE A 658 14.51 7.43 1.86
C ILE A 658 13.70 7.83 3.09
N ARG A 659 12.96 8.96 3.02
CA ARG A 659 12.17 9.50 4.14
C ARG A 659 10.94 8.65 4.50
N SER A 660 10.40 7.92 3.54
CA SER A 660 9.28 6.99 3.76
C SER A 660 9.71 5.59 4.20
N GLY A 661 11.01 5.29 4.16
CA GLY A 661 11.59 4.00 4.51
C GLY A 661 11.75 3.73 6.01
N SER A 662 12.23 2.53 6.34
CA SER A 662 12.43 2.04 7.71
C SER A 662 13.40 2.89 8.55
N ALA A 663 14.31 3.61 7.88
CA ALA A 663 15.39 4.38 8.48
C ALA A 663 14.96 5.75 9.02
N SER A 664 13.84 6.29 8.55
CA SER A 664 13.33 7.62 8.92
C SER A 664 13.07 7.76 10.43
N ALA A 665 12.41 6.75 11.03
CA ALA A 665 12.15 6.72 12.47
C ALA A 665 13.44 6.82 13.31
N LEU A 666 14.50 6.11 12.89
CA LEU A 666 15.79 6.17 13.56
C LEU A 666 16.45 7.55 13.37
N GLY A 667 16.40 8.10 12.16
CA GLY A 667 16.94 9.43 11.82
C GLY A 667 16.38 10.55 12.69
N GLN A 668 15.08 10.51 13.00
CA GLN A 668 14.40 11.48 13.86
C GLN A 668 14.76 11.35 15.36
N LEU A 669 15.06 10.14 15.83
CA LEU A 669 15.35 9.87 17.24
C LEU A 669 16.82 10.15 17.62
N LEU A 670 17.77 9.89 16.71
CA LEU A 670 19.20 10.03 16.99
C LEU A 670 19.62 11.45 17.45
N PRO A 671 19.15 12.56 16.84
CA PRO A 671 19.57 13.91 17.24
C PRO A 671 19.23 14.22 18.70
N LYS A 672 18.07 13.72 19.19
CA LYS A 672 17.66 13.87 20.59
C LYS A 672 18.59 13.12 21.54
N LEU A 673 19.04 11.94 21.13
CA LEU A 673 19.97 11.15 21.91
C LEU A 673 21.38 11.77 21.91
N VAL A 674 21.88 12.26 20.76
CA VAL A 674 23.20 12.91 20.66
C VAL A 674 23.32 14.11 21.59
N LYS A 675 22.31 15.00 21.57
CA LYS A 675 22.30 16.17 22.45
C LYS A 675 22.50 15.79 23.92
N ARG A 676 21.89 14.68 24.36
CA ARG A 676 22.01 14.16 25.72
C ARG A 676 23.37 13.50 25.99
N THR A 677 23.84 12.63 25.10
CA THR A 677 25.10 11.89 25.28
C THR A 677 26.31 12.81 25.25
N ARG A 678 26.34 13.81 24.36
CA ARG A 678 27.46 14.76 24.27
C ARG A 678 27.58 15.62 25.52
N LYS A 679 26.44 16.09 26.07
CA LYS A 679 26.42 16.83 27.34
C LYS A 679 26.95 16.00 28.51
N LEU A 680 26.65 14.69 28.55
CA LEU A 680 27.16 13.78 29.59
C LEU A 680 28.64 13.40 29.39
N ALA A 681 29.12 13.40 28.15
CA ALA A 681 30.48 13.03 27.80
C ALA A 681 31.47 14.21 27.82
N ASP A 682 31.00 15.44 28.08
CA ASP A 682 31.76 16.69 27.91
C ASP A 682 32.40 16.82 26.51
N LEU A 683 31.68 16.41 25.47
CA LEU A 683 32.12 16.54 24.08
C LEU A 683 31.85 17.95 23.54
N GLY A 684 32.57 18.33 22.48
CA GLY A 684 32.45 19.66 21.85
C GLY A 684 31.02 20.04 21.45
N PRO A 685 30.72 21.35 21.32
CA PRO A 685 29.36 21.84 21.15
C PRO A 685 28.78 21.56 19.76
N TRP A 686 29.61 21.19 18.79
CA TRP A 686 29.20 20.95 17.41
C TRP A 686 28.92 19.48 17.12
N GLN A 687 27.83 19.24 16.41
CA GLN A 687 27.56 18.00 15.69
C GLN A 687 27.59 18.28 14.19
N LEU A 688 28.52 17.65 13.49
CA LEU A 688 28.56 17.69 12.03
C LEU A 688 27.53 16.71 11.45
N VAL A 689 26.62 17.23 10.63
CA VAL A 689 25.65 16.45 9.85
C VAL A 689 26.19 16.24 8.43
N SER A 690 26.75 17.29 7.81
CA SER A 690 27.48 17.19 6.55
C SER A 690 28.83 17.88 6.68
N MET A 691 29.91 17.20 6.25
CA MET A 691 31.26 17.76 6.35
C MET A 691 31.60 18.71 5.20
N GLY A 692 30.93 18.60 4.05
CA GLY A 692 31.26 19.40 2.87
C GLY A 692 32.76 19.35 2.51
N GLN A 693 33.38 20.52 2.33
CA GLN A 693 34.83 20.66 2.16
C GLN A 693 35.55 20.78 3.51
N ASP A 694 36.78 20.24 3.62
CA ASP A 694 37.58 20.24 4.86
C ASP A 694 37.82 21.63 5.48
N SER A 695 37.85 22.66 4.64
CA SER A 695 37.95 24.05 5.05
C SER A 695 37.11 24.93 4.13
N PHE A 696 36.24 25.76 4.68
CA PHE A 696 35.41 26.70 3.94
C PHE A 696 35.60 28.11 4.50
N THR A 697 35.79 29.11 3.63
CA THR A 697 35.87 30.52 4.04
C THR A 697 34.76 31.30 3.38
N GLY A 698 34.00 32.06 4.15
CA GLY A 698 32.88 32.84 3.65
C GLY A 698 32.50 33.98 4.59
N THR A 699 31.57 34.83 4.15
CA THR A 699 31.04 35.92 4.97
C THR A 699 29.91 35.40 5.86
N LEU A 700 29.94 35.74 7.15
CA LEU A 700 28.93 35.31 8.10
C LEU A 700 27.61 36.08 7.91
N ALA A 701 26.54 35.37 7.65
CA ALA A 701 25.17 35.88 7.55
C ALA A 701 24.30 35.25 8.64
N TYR A 702 23.23 35.92 9.05
CA TYR A 702 22.30 35.43 10.05
C TYR A 702 20.86 35.49 9.55
N MET A 703 20.07 34.48 9.92
CA MET A 703 18.65 34.39 9.67
C MET A 703 17.97 33.74 10.89
N GLU A 704 16.80 34.23 11.27
CA GLU A 704 16.07 33.69 12.42
C GLU A 704 15.51 32.29 12.13
N GLU A 705 14.86 32.14 10.97
CA GLU A 705 14.21 30.88 10.61
C GLU A 705 14.36 30.57 9.12
N LEU A 706 14.70 29.31 8.81
CA LEU A 706 14.78 28.80 7.44
C LEU A 706 13.75 27.67 7.28
N ASN A 707 12.59 28.00 6.69
CA ASN A 707 11.45 27.09 6.59
C ASN A 707 11.21 26.54 5.18
N PHE A 708 11.14 27.40 4.17
CA PHE A 708 11.03 27.06 2.75
C PHE A 708 11.53 28.26 1.95
N ILE A 709 12.53 28.09 1.09
CA ILE A 709 12.79 29.07 0.04
C ILE A 709 12.28 28.44 -1.25
N SER A 710 11.13 28.92 -1.71
CA SER A 710 10.55 28.61 -3.01
C SER A 710 11.47 29.06 -4.16
N ASP A 711 11.33 28.38 -5.29
CA ASP A 711 11.98 28.52 -6.60
C ASP A 711 11.92 29.93 -7.27
N ASP A 712 11.89 31.02 -6.51
CA ASP A 712 11.77 32.39 -7.05
C ASP A 712 13.13 33.08 -7.27
N ASN A 713 14.20 32.31 -7.44
CA ASN A 713 15.39 32.79 -8.14
C ASN A 713 15.61 31.97 -9.40
N SER A 714 14.88 32.39 -10.43
CA SER A 714 15.24 32.21 -11.83
C SER A 714 16.70 32.61 -12.09
N SER A 715 17.60 31.66 -11.87
CA SER A 715 18.89 31.64 -12.53
C SER A 715 19.40 30.20 -12.56
N THR A 716 19.16 29.58 -13.72
CA THR A 716 20.01 28.56 -14.32
C THR A 716 21.46 29.03 -14.36
N HIS A 717 22.17 29.02 -13.23
CA HIS A 717 23.61 29.26 -13.18
C HIS A 717 24.24 28.33 -12.14
N SER A 718 24.90 27.29 -12.65
CA SER A 718 25.83 26.41 -11.93
C SER A 718 27.11 27.12 -11.44
N ASP A 719 27.18 28.45 -11.56
CA ASP A 719 28.41 29.24 -11.42
C ASP A 719 28.30 30.38 -10.38
N GLN A 720 27.28 30.38 -9.49
CA GLN A 720 27.29 31.28 -8.33
C GLN A 720 28.24 30.73 -7.25
N GLN A 721 29.29 31.50 -6.96
CA GLN A 721 30.32 31.13 -5.99
C GLN A 721 29.71 31.04 -4.58
N CYS A 722 29.92 29.90 -3.89
CA CYS A 722 29.50 29.71 -2.50
C CYS A 722 30.36 30.60 -1.59
N ASP A 723 29.89 31.80 -1.26
CA ASP A 723 30.69 32.83 -0.56
C ASP A 723 30.21 33.11 0.88
N SER A 724 29.16 32.42 1.36
CA SER A 724 28.52 32.74 2.65
C SER A 724 28.43 31.55 3.63
N ILE A 725 28.52 31.89 4.92
CA ILE A 725 28.26 31.01 6.07
C ILE A 725 26.98 31.52 6.72
N LEU A 726 25.92 30.71 6.74
CA LEU A 726 24.62 31.10 7.28
C LEU A 726 24.42 30.55 8.70
N LEU A 727 24.16 31.44 9.65
CA LEU A 727 23.69 31.11 11.00
C LEU A 727 22.16 31.12 11.03
N VAL A 728 21.54 30.03 11.50
CA VAL A 728 20.08 29.90 11.59
C VAL A 728 19.64 29.42 12.97
N ASP A 729 18.74 30.15 13.64
CA ASP A 729 18.22 29.71 14.94
C ASP A 729 17.30 28.49 14.78
N SER A 730 16.26 28.62 13.96
CA SER A 730 15.28 27.56 13.68
C SER A 730 15.42 27.04 12.24
N LEU A 731 15.72 25.74 12.10
CA LEU A 731 15.86 25.10 10.79
C LEU A 731 14.81 24.00 10.62
N SER A 732 13.95 24.16 9.61
CA SER A 732 13.05 23.10 9.19
C SER A 732 13.84 21.98 8.49
N GLY A 733 13.50 20.73 8.80
CA GLY A 733 14.07 19.58 8.09
C GLY A 733 13.75 19.55 6.59
N GLU A 734 12.67 20.22 6.18
CA GLU A 734 12.23 20.35 4.79
C GLU A 734 12.85 21.57 4.08
N ALA A 735 13.69 22.35 4.76
CA ALA A 735 14.30 23.54 4.18
C ALA A 735 15.25 23.22 3.02
N ASP A 736 15.37 24.16 2.10
CA ASP A 736 16.38 24.15 1.03
C ASP A 736 17.57 25.04 1.38
N ILE A 737 18.77 24.64 0.94
CA ILE A 737 19.99 25.41 1.18
C ILE A 737 20.26 26.31 -0.03
N PRO A 738 20.22 27.65 0.12
CA PRO A 738 20.48 28.55 -1.00
C PRO A 738 21.81 28.28 -1.70
N ALA A 739 21.88 28.49 -3.02
CA ALA A 739 23.06 28.20 -3.83
C ALA A 739 24.32 28.95 -3.35
N HIS A 740 24.18 30.18 -2.87
CA HIS A 740 25.29 31.03 -2.38
C HIS A 740 25.83 30.63 -0.99
N VAL A 741 25.19 29.69 -0.30
CA VAL A 741 25.56 29.24 1.05
C VAL A 741 26.43 28.00 0.95
N GLY A 742 27.69 28.11 1.37
CA GLY A 742 28.62 26.97 1.44
C GLY A 742 28.63 26.26 2.79
N ALA A 743 28.16 26.93 3.85
CA ALA A 743 28.05 26.35 5.18
C ALA A 743 26.80 26.86 5.92
N LEU A 744 26.08 25.95 6.58
CA LEU A 744 24.89 26.20 7.38
C LEU A 744 25.13 25.74 8.82
N LEU A 745 25.03 26.66 9.78
CA LEU A 745 25.19 26.40 11.21
C LEU A 745 23.88 26.71 11.93
N THR A 746 23.35 25.77 12.71
CA THR A 746 22.04 25.93 13.35
C THR A 746 22.01 25.49 14.81
N LEU A 747 21.09 26.05 15.61
CA LEU A 747 20.78 25.57 16.96
C LEU A 747 19.81 24.37 16.94
N THR A 748 19.12 24.15 15.82
CA THR A 748 18.12 23.09 15.70
C THR A 748 18.80 21.74 15.42
N SER A 749 18.41 20.72 16.17
CA SER A 749 18.87 19.35 15.92
C SER A 749 18.20 18.80 14.67
N VAL A 750 18.99 18.53 13.64
CA VAL A 750 18.49 18.12 12.33
C VAL A 750 18.55 16.60 12.18
N ASP A 751 17.49 16.00 11.61
CA ASP A 751 17.48 14.60 11.20
C ASP A 751 18.48 14.39 10.04
N MET A 752 19.31 13.36 10.13
CA MET A 752 20.29 12.96 9.11
C MET A 752 19.66 12.66 7.74
N LEU A 753 18.41 12.20 7.75
CA LEU A 753 17.64 11.85 6.55
C LEU A 753 16.64 12.95 6.13
N SER A 754 16.62 14.08 6.83
CA SER A 754 15.82 15.24 6.41
C SER A 754 16.30 15.79 5.07
N HIS A 755 15.41 16.50 4.37
CA HIS A 755 15.70 17.12 3.07
C HIS A 755 16.97 17.98 3.12
N VAL A 756 17.06 18.89 4.09
CA VAL A 756 18.22 19.78 4.25
C VAL A 756 19.53 18.99 4.47
N SER A 757 19.49 17.89 5.22
CA SER A 757 20.67 17.05 5.49
C SER A 757 21.10 16.21 4.29
N VAL A 758 20.15 15.72 3.50
CA VAL A 758 20.43 14.99 2.26
C VAL A 758 21.01 15.95 1.22
N ARG A 759 20.42 17.14 1.06
CA ARG A 759 20.90 18.20 0.17
C ARG A 759 22.30 18.69 0.53
N ALA A 760 22.55 18.96 1.81
CA ALA A 760 23.88 19.37 2.28
C ALA A 760 24.97 18.38 1.87
N ARG A 761 24.70 17.07 1.97
CA ARG A 761 25.67 16.03 1.58
C ARG A 761 25.84 15.92 0.07
N ASN A 762 24.74 15.91 -0.68
CA ASN A 762 24.76 15.80 -2.14
C ASN A 762 25.49 16.99 -2.78
N GLU A 763 25.30 18.19 -2.24
CA GLU A 763 25.92 19.42 -2.72
C GLU A 763 27.28 19.71 -2.06
N SER A 764 27.77 18.81 -1.19
CA SER A 764 29.03 18.99 -0.45
C SER A 764 29.11 20.31 0.33
N LYS A 765 27.99 20.75 0.90
CA LYS A 765 27.89 21.90 1.80
C LYS A 765 28.10 21.46 3.25
N VAL A 766 28.68 22.35 4.06
CA VAL A 766 28.85 22.09 5.50
C VAL A 766 27.50 22.29 6.19
N LEU A 767 27.08 21.32 7.01
CA LEU A 767 25.89 21.44 7.88
C LEU A 767 26.26 21.00 9.29
N ALA A 768 26.11 21.89 10.27
CA ALA A 768 26.43 21.59 11.66
C ALA A 768 25.35 22.13 12.63
N THR A 769 25.04 21.33 13.64
CA THR A 769 24.18 21.74 14.77
C THR A 769 25.06 22.14 15.96
N CYS A 770 24.79 23.29 16.56
CA CYS A 770 25.40 23.78 17.79
C CYS A 770 24.49 23.50 18.99
N PHE A 771 25.02 22.89 20.04
CA PHE A 771 24.31 22.64 21.29
C PHE A 771 24.57 23.68 22.38
N ASP A 772 25.48 24.63 22.13
CA ASP A 772 25.87 25.70 23.06
C ASP A 772 25.31 27.04 22.58
N LEU A 773 24.31 27.54 23.32
CA LEU A 773 23.64 28.81 23.03
C LEU A 773 24.58 30.00 23.17
N GLU A 774 25.48 30.00 24.17
CA GLU A 774 26.38 31.13 24.40
C GLU A 774 27.40 31.25 23.26
N LEU A 775 27.95 30.12 22.82
CA LEU A 775 28.85 30.08 21.66
C LEU A 775 28.16 30.55 20.39
N PHE A 776 26.91 30.16 20.17
CA PHE A 776 26.15 30.56 18.98
C PHE A 776 25.79 32.06 19.00
N GLU A 777 25.37 32.61 20.14
CA GLU A 777 25.13 34.06 20.32
C GLU A 777 26.41 34.88 20.11
N ASN A 778 27.55 34.38 20.59
CA ASN A 778 28.85 35.03 20.33
C ASN A 778 29.16 35.11 18.83
N LEU A 779 28.83 34.08 18.05
CA LEU A 779 29.00 34.11 16.59
C LEU A 779 28.07 35.12 15.91
N LYS A 780 26.84 35.32 16.41
CA LYS A 780 25.91 36.34 15.89
C LYS A 780 26.48 37.75 15.99
N HIS A 781 27.29 38.05 17.00
CA HIS A 781 27.97 39.35 17.11
C HIS A 781 29.02 39.61 16.02
N HIS A 782 29.42 38.59 15.26
CA HIS A 782 30.39 38.69 14.17
C HIS A 782 29.77 38.63 12.76
N VAL A 783 28.45 38.77 12.65
CA VAL A 783 27.74 38.83 11.35
C VAL A 783 28.31 39.96 10.49
N GLY A 784 28.54 39.67 9.21
CA GLY A 784 29.19 40.55 8.23
C GLY A 784 30.72 40.43 8.16
N ARG A 785 31.37 39.68 9.05
CA ARG A 785 32.81 39.39 8.96
C ARG A 785 33.10 38.13 8.15
N SER A 786 34.32 38.02 7.65
CA SER A 786 34.80 36.79 7.02
C SER A 786 35.21 35.79 8.09
N CYS A 787 34.74 34.56 7.95
CA CYS A 787 35.06 33.46 8.85
C CYS A 787 35.58 32.27 8.05
N THR A 788 36.55 31.55 8.60
CA THR A 788 37.00 30.25 8.09
C THR A 788 36.53 29.15 9.04
N ILE A 789 35.84 28.16 8.49
CA ILE A 789 35.47 26.92 9.16
C ILE A 789 36.52 25.87 8.81
N GLN A 790 37.09 25.23 9.83
CA GLN A 790 37.99 24.08 9.67
C GLN A 790 37.42 22.89 10.44
N ILE A 791 37.32 21.75 9.76
CA ILE A 791 36.87 20.50 10.37
C ILE A 791 38.10 19.69 10.73
N ASN A 792 38.21 19.28 12.01
CA ASN A 792 39.32 18.46 12.45
C ASN A 792 39.04 16.96 12.28
N ALA A 793 40.09 16.13 12.45
CA ALA A 793 39.98 14.67 12.33
C ALA A 793 39.01 14.04 13.36
N SER A 794 38.73 14.72 14.48
CA SER A 794 37.73 14.31 15.47
C SER A 794 36.30 14.75 15.13
N ARG A 795 36.06 15.29 13.91
CA ARG A 795 34.76 15.80 13.46
C ARG A 795 34.19 16.90 14.36
N ASP A 796 35.07 17.75 14.87
CA ASP A 796 34.72 18.98 15.56
C ASP A 796 35.03 20.19 14.68
N LEU A 797 34.26 21.25 14.87
CA LEU A 797 34.24 22.41 14.00
C LEU A 797 34.95 23.58 14.67
N HIS A 798 36.04 24.05 14.06
CA HIS A 798 36.81 25.21 14.51
C HIS A 798 36.50 26.40 13.61
N ILE A 799 36.00 27.49 14.21
CA ILE A 799 35.66 28.73 13.48
C ILE A 799 36.71 29.79 13.81
N LYS A 800 37.38 30.31 12.78
CA LYS A 800 38.31 31.43 12.88
C LYS A 800 37.67 32.66 12.23
N ILE A 801 37.44 33.70 13.01
CA ILE A 801 36.91 35.00 12.55
C ILE A 801 38.08 35.89 12.14
N HIS A 802 37.99 36.55 10.98
CA HIS A 802 39.00 37.47 10.45
C HIS A 802 38.64 38.93 10.66
#